data_AF-A0A960HAZ0-F1
#
_entry.id   AF-A0A960HAZ0-F1
#
_cell.length_a   1.000
_cell.length_b   1.000
_cell.length_c   1.000
_cell.angle_alpha   90.00
_cell.angle_beta   90.00
_cell.angle_gamma   90.00
#
_symmetry.space_group_name_H-M   'P 1'
#
loop_
_entity.id
_entity.type
_entity.pdbx_description
1 polymer ?
#
loop_
_entity_poly.entity_id
_entity_poly.type
_entity_poly.pdbx_seq_one_letter_code
_entity_poly.pdbx_strand_id
1 'polypeptide(L)'
;MLRVTLTGPTIVRRASCCVFAVALLATSCTLQNDSGEGSDGGGVEEEVEVDRGFVDYSERAAEYLASTSTVEDPNTLDWIAIAEMAIRGDEDAFERLNEMSLEDFESSFDKIRDYQDTADFDLLYLMNLRLGYPDQIQGDVSRAIDESIRGFKYWYTDSTPEDVIDNRWYWSENHRIIFHTLELLAGELFPDAEFDVPDGDGNTMTGEDHAERGREFILEWIDEKATYGFTEWHSDVYYQKDLTPLLTLVEYSQDSEVVERATTLLDILLFDMAMHQVHANLGVTHGRSYAKDKLRAGTQDTFGTLQVLFGLSDEPPRSGDAGAVLFSRAQRYMVPAVLWEVAHHDESFEDIEHMGVEIDPHQPVEEDPERRDGLSYTDPDMVAFWWDRNALTPWQTVPLTMDTADEYDLWDTELFSQFSAVQDVTGGDREQAVEIASAFASLINIGLLTAVDTRTWRDNGVMLSSAIDYRPGEFGHQYHAWQATLGERAIAFTTSPGNAPLENEAWPDADLYWNGGVQPQSHQVGPAAIQIYRPSYASPGEGLLEAFGYLPLTHAYVPTEVFDEVVQVPAGGLDPDSGSTTTDAGGTTGTPEVTVPAAPEANGAWLFARKGDRYLGLWSNRPTEWVDHNSDGTPTGGLTEPFDLVARGGADNVWVVEVGSLGEGEGRYDDFESFQESLLAATPLVTQAAPGPDGLPGAFSVLYNSPGAGALAVEPDGTMSHDGEVVEPDDDVRFSNPFTDVKVGETRIDIQASGHQLEVDLATGERKVD
;
A
#
# COMPACT_ATOMS: atom_id res chain seq x y z
N MET A 1 -23.28 -12.07 24.18
CA MET A 1 -23.02 -13.52 24.36
C MET A 1 -23.99 -14.34 23.50
N LEU A 2 -23.81 -14.36 22.16
CA LEU A 2 -24.45 -15.37 21.33
C LEU A 2 -23.66 -16.67 21.52
N ARG A 3 -24.22 -17.62 22.26
CA ARG A 3 -23.78 -19.00 22.18
C ARG A 3 -24.16 -19.51 20.80
N VAL A 4 -23.23 -19.48 19.85
CA VAL A 4 -23.25 -20.45 18.75
C VAL A 4 -23.25 -21.81 19.43
N THR A 5 -24.40 -22.49 19.33
CA THR A 5 -24.55 -23.80 19.94
C THR A 5 -23.89 -24.77 18.97
N LEU A 6 -22.56 -24.89 19.05
CA LEU A 6 -21.81 -25.97 18.39
C LEU A 6 -22.27 -27.29 19.06
N THR A 7 -23.35 -27.88 18.54
CA THR A 7 -23.91 -29.14 19.05
C THR A 7 -23.06 -30.31 18.61
N GLY A 8 -21.88 -30.47 19.20
CA GLY A 8 -21.01 -31.61 19.02
C GLY A 8 -19.93 -31.67 20.10
N PRO A 9 -20.01 -32.57 21.11
CA PRO A 9 -19.00 -32.68 22.17
C PRO A 9 -17.61 -33.14 21.68
N THR A 10 -17.46 -33.41 20.37
CA THR A 10 -16.22 -33.83 19.71
C THR A 10 -15.42 -32.64 19.15
N ILE A 11 -16.08 -31.58 18.68
CA ILE A 11 -15.44 -30.43 18.01
C ILE A 11 -14.79 -29.50 19.04
N VAL A 12 -15.53 -29.16 20.12
CA VAL A 12 -15.03 -28.33 21.23
C VAL A 12 -13.84 -28.98 21.95
N ARG A 13 -13.72 -30.32 21.91
CA ARG A 13 -12.64 -31.06 22.57
C ARG A 13 -11.39 -31.24 21.70
N ARG A 14 -11.51 -31.09 20.37
CA ARG A 14 -10.38 -31.14 19.42
C ARG A 14 -9.73 -29.77 19.25
N ALA A 15 -10.52 -28.70 19.25
CA ALA A 15 -10.03 -27.31 19.21
C ALA A 15 -9.16 -26.89 20.42
N SER A 16 -9.17 -27.65 21.53
CA SER A 16 -8.44 -27.31 22.76
C SER A 16 -7.03 -27.92 22.88
N CYS A 17 -6.55 -28.68 21.88
CA CYS A 17 -5.35 -29.52 22.06
C CYS A 17 -4.18 -29.31 21.09
N CYS A 18 -4.21 -28.36 20.16
CA CYS A 18 -3.09 -28.17 19.22
C CYS A 18 -2.54 -26.75 19.28
N VAL A 19 -1.23 -26.71 19.52
CA VAL A 19 -0.33 -25.55 19.57
C VAL A 19 -0.03 -25.12 18.13
N PHE A 20 -0.12 -23.83 17.82
CA PHE A 20 0.91 -23.00 17.16
C PHE A 20 0.34 -21.61 16.84
N ALA A 21 1.17 -20.58 17.05
CA ALA A 21 0.93 -19.20 16.70
C ALA A 21 1.39 -19.00 15.25
N VAL A 22 0.55 -18.36 14.44
CA VAL A 22 0.86 -18.04 13.05
C VAL A 22 1.61 -16.72 13.00
N ALA A 23 2.88 -16.84 12.62
CA ALA A 23 3.71 -15.77 12.10
C ALA A 23 3.22 -15.45 10.69
N LEU A 24 2.32 -14.47 10.54
CA LEU A 24 2.26 -13.67 9.31
C LEU A 24 3.48 -12.76 9.33
N LEU A 25 4.65 -13.34 9.06
CA LEU A 25 5.92 -12.63 9.01
C LEU A 25 6.31 -12.54 7.54
N ALA A 26 6.25 -11.32 7.03
CA ALA A 26 6.69 -10.92 5.72
C ALA A 26 8.09 -11.46 5.39
N THR A 27 8.21 -12.07 4.22
CA THR A 27 9.47 -12.21 3.50
C THR A 27 9.64 -10.97 2.62
N SER A 28 10.43 -10.02 3.10
CA SER A 28 11.07 -9.00 2.27
C SER A 28 12.36 -8.56 2.95
N CYS A 29 13.47 -8.61 2.23
CA CYS A 29 14.79 -8.31 2.77
C CYS A 29 14.97 -6.81 3.06
N THR A 30 15.73 -6.55 4.12
CA THR A 30 16.16 -5.24 4.58
C THR A 30 17.22 -4.64 3.64
N LEU A 31 17.09 -3.34 3.32
CA LEU A 31 18.21 -2.50 2.88
C LEU A 31 18.58 -1.55 4.04
N GLN A 32 19.87 -1.47 4.34
CA GLN A 32 20.42 -0.66 5.43
C GLN A 32 20.17 0.84 5.20
N ASN A 33 19.73 1.51 6.26
CA ASN A 33 19.60 2.96 6.32
C ASN A 33 20.97 3.61 6.59
N ASP A 34 21.37 4.56 5.75
CA ASP A 34 22.40 5.54 6.09
C ASP A 34 21.75 6.93 6.20
N SER A 35 22.01 7.60 7.32
CA SER A 35 21.32 8.84 7.73
C SER A 35 21.97 10.08 7.11
N GLY A 36 21.34 10.65 6.09
CA GLY A 36 21.63 11.99 5.60
C GLY A 36 20.72 13.04 6.25
N GLU A 37 21.31 13.98 7.00
CA GLU A 37 20.63 15.20 7.44
C GLU A 37 20.50 16.18 6.26
N GLY A 38 19.29 16.33 5.71
CA GLY A 38 18.95 17.31 4.67
C GLY A 38 18.26 18.55 5.28
N SER A 39 18.67 19.73 4.85
CA SER A 39 18.13 21.03 5.29
C SER A 39 17.03 21.54 4.36
N ASP A 40 15.95 22.06 4.93
CA ASP A 40 14.87 22.76 4.22
C ASP A 40 15.40 23.94 3.37
N GLY A 41 15.00 23.98 2.10
CA GLY A 41 14.69 25.25 1.44
C GLY A 41 15.00 25.35 -0.05
N GLY A 42 13.94 25.28 -0.85
CA GLY A 42 13.77 26.07 -2.07
C GLY A 42 13.61 25.25 -3.33
N GLY A 43 12.36 25.00 -3.73
CA GLY A 43 12.02 24.44 -5.04
C GLY A 43 12.75 25.19 -6.14
N VAL A 44 13.59 24.47 -6.87
CA VAL A 44 14.21 24.95 -8.10
C VAL A 44 13.13 24.85 -9.17
N GLU A 45 12.72 25.99 -9.74
CA GLU A 45 11.99 26.00 -11.00
C GLU A 45 12.93 25.43 -12.08
N GLU A 46 12.90 24.11 -12.27
CA GLU A 46 13.60 23.44 -13.36
C GLU A 46 12.71 23.55 -14.61
N GLU A 47 13.18 24.26 -15.64
CA GLU A 47 12.52 24.23 -16.95
C GLU A 47 12.73 22.84 -17.56
N VAL A 48 11.67 22.03 -17.67
CA VAL A 48 11.75 20.72 -18.34
C VAL A 48 11.95 20.90 -19.83
N GLU A 49 12.97 20.22 -20.35
CA GLU A 49 13.12 20.06 -21.78
C GLU A 49 12.14 18.98 -22.27
N VAL A 50 11.08 19.42 -22.98
CA VAL A 50 10.11 18.53 -23.61
C VAL A 50 10.48 18.34 -25.09
N ASP A 51 10.82 17.11 -25.50
CA ASP A 51 10.96 16.75 -26.92
C ASP A 51 9.76 15.89 -27.36
N ARG A 52 8.97 16.41 -28.31
CA ARG A 52 7.81 15.72 -28.92
C ARG A 52 6.79 15.16 -27.91
N GLY A 53 6.56 15.88 -26.81
CA GLY A 53 5.60 15.49 -25.79
C GLY A 53 6.14 14.53 -24.73
N PHE A 54 7.47 14.33 -24.65
CA PHE A 54 8.11 13.49 -23.63
C PHE A 54 9.06 14.29 -22.73
N VAL A 55 9.16 13.87 -21.48
CA VAL A 55 10.06 14.43 -20.46
C VAL A 55 11.50 13.99 -20.73
N ASP A 56 12.45 14.94 -20.80
CA ASP A 56 13.87 14.63 -20.67
C ASP A 56 14.27 14.62 -19.18
N TYR A 57 14.59 13.44 -18.66
CA TYR A 57 15.10 13.24 -17.30
C TYR A 57 16.54 12.68 -17.31
N SER A 58 17.26 12.82 -18.43
CA SER A 58 18.57 12.21 -18.63
C SER A 58 19.67 12.70 -17.68
N GLU A 59 19.61 13.96 -17.23
CA GLU A 59 20.53 14.51 -16.24
C GLU A 59 20.36 13.83 -14.87
N ARG A 60 19.14 13.82 -14.33
CA ARG A 60 18.81 13.11 -13.07
C ARG A 60 19.15 11.61 -13.14
N ALA A 61 18.85 10.98 -14.27
CA ALA A 61 19.22 9.58 -14.50
C ALA A 61 20.75 9.37 -14.47
N ALA A 62 21.52 10.26 -15.09
CA ALA A 62 22.98 10.17 -15.08
C ALA A 62 23.58 10.42 -13.69
N GLU A 63 23.03 11.37 -12.93
CA GLU A 63 23.45 11.64 -11.55
C GLU A 63 23.19 10.42 -10.65
N TYR A 64 22.00 9.82 -10.74
CA TYR A 64 21.63 8.63 -9.99
C TYR A 64 22.52 7.41 -10.32
N LEU A 65 22.79 7.17 -11.61
CA LEU A 65 23.67 6.09 -12.03
C LEU A 65 25.10 6.29 -11.53
N ALA A 66 25.60 7.52 -11.57
CA ALA A 66 26.95 7.84 -11.09
C ALA A 66 27.11 7.64 -9.58
N SER A 67 26.09 7.98 -8.77
CA SER A 67 26.14 7.70 -7.33
C SER A 67 26.08 6.19 -7.06
N THR A 68 25.16 5.49 -7.72
CA THR A 68 24.92 4.06 -7.52
C THR A 68 26.09 3.20 -7.99
N SER A 69 26.79 3.59 -9.06
CA SER A 69 27.93 2.84 -9.60
C SER A 69 29.19 2.87 -8.72
N THR A 70 29.16 3.52 -7.55
CA THR A 70 30.32 3.67 -6.64
C THR A 70 30.17 2.95 -5.30
N VAL A 71 29.05 2.25 -5.06
CA VAL A 71 28.78 1.46 -3.84
C VAL A 71 29.84 0.36 -3.67
N GLU A 72 30.39 0.16 -2.46
CA GLU A 72 31.50 -0.79 -2.22
C GLU A 72 31.09 -2.26 -2.38
N ASP A 73 29.93 -2.65 -1.83
CA ASP A 73 29.39 -4.01 -1.86
C ASP A 73 28.10 -4.05 -2.72
N PRO A 74 28.23 -4.09 -4.07
CA PRO A 74 27.10 -3.95 -4.98
C PRO A 74 26.15 -5.16 -4.96
N ASN A 75 24.85 -4.91 -4.90
CA ASN A 75 23.84 -5.91 -5.24
C ASN A 75 23.62 -5.99 -6.77
N THR A 76 22.69 -6.84 -7.22
CA THR A 76 22.40 -7.02 -8.67
C THR A 76 21.97 -5.72 -9.37
N LEU A 77 21.19 -4.86 -8.72
CA LEU A 77 20.78 -3.57 -9.28
C LEU A 77 21.94 -2.58 -9.36
N ASP A 78 22.83 -2.56 -8.37
CA ASP A 78 24.05 -1.76 -8.43
C ASP A 78 24.96 -2.22 -9.58
N TRP A 79 25.05 -3.53 -9.84
CA TRP A 79 25.76 -4.07 -10.99
C TRP A 79 25.16 -3.66 -12.34
N ILE A 80 23.84 -3.50 -12.43
CA ILE A 80 23.18 -2.91 -13.61
C ILE A 80 23.64 -1.45 -13.81
N ALA A 81 23.71 -0.66 -12.73
CA ALA A 81 24.18 0.72 -12.80
C ALA A 81 25.68 0.80 -13.18
N ILE A 82 26.52 -0.07 -12.62
CA ILE A 82 27.95 -0.18 -12.98
C ILE A 82 28.11 -0.53 -14.47
N ALA A 83 27.35 -1.51 -14.96
CA ALA A 83 27.39 -1.92 -16.37
C ALA A 83 26.97 -0.78 -17.31
N GLU A 84 25.91 -0.04 -16.97
CA GLU A 84 25.46 1.12 -17.73
C GLU A 84 26.52 2.22 -17.78
N MET A 85 27.10 2.58 -16.62
CA MET A 85 28.14 3.60 -16.55
C MET A 85 29.39 3.23 -17.34
N ALA A 86 29.79 1.95 -17.31
CA ALA A 86 30.89 1.45 -18.13
C ALA A 86 30.64 1.62 -19.63
N ILE A 87 29.40 1.38 -20.10
CA ILE A 87 29.00 1.60 -21.50
C ILE A 87 28.98 3.09 -21.85
N ARG A 88 28.58 3.95 -20.90
CA ARG A 88 28.65 5.41 -21.03
C ARG A 88 30.08 5.96 -21.01
N GLY A 89 31.07 5.10 -20.80
CA GLY A 89 32.49 5.41 -20.92
C GLY A 89 33.17 5.79 -19.61
N ASP A 90 32.57 5.47 -18.47
CA ASP A 90 33.21 5.61 -17.16
C ASP A 90 34.31 4.55 -16.98
N GLU A 91 35.56 5.01 -16.82
CA GLU A 91 36.73 4.12 -16.71
C GLU A 91 36.74 3.33 -15.39
N ASP A 92 36.30 3.94 -14.29
CA ASP A 92 36.28 3.29 -12.97
C ASP A 92 35.20 2.20 -12.94
N ALA A 93 34.00 2.50 -13.46
CA ALA A 93 32.92 1.51 -13.60
C ALA A 93 33.34 0.35 -14.53
N PHE A 94 34.07 0.64 -15.61
CA PHE A 94 34.61 -0.40 -16.49
C PHE A 94 35.62 -1.30 -15.78
N GLU A 95 36.52 -0.74 -14.96
CA GLU A 95 37.45 -1.55 -14.14
C GLU A 95 36.69 -2.46 -13.17
N ARG A 96 35.72 -1.92 -12.44
CA ARG A 96 34.86 -2.68 -11.52
C ARG A 96 34.09 -3.81 -12.22
N LEU A 97 33.51 -3.53 -13.39
CA LEU A 97 32.79 -4.52 -14.18
C LEU A 97 33.66 -5.72 -14.57
N ASN A 98 34.97 -5.51 -14.78
CA ASN A 98 35.91 -6.60 -15.06
C ASN A 98 36.26 -7.46 -13.83
N GLU A 99 35.94 -6.99 -12.63
CA GLU A 99 36.13 -7.71 -11.36
C GLU A 99 34.91 -8.54 -10.96
N MET A 100 33.76 -8.35 -11.64
CA MET A 100 32.53 -9.10 -11.42
C MET A 100 32.77 -10.61 -11.46
N SER A 101 32.17 -11.31 -10.50
CA SER A 101 32.34 -12.73 -10.27
C SER A 101 31.02 -13.41 -9.91
N LEU A 102 31.05 -14.73 -9.73
CA LEU A 102 29.87 -15.48 -9.25
C LEU A 102 29.52 -15.16 -7.79
N GLU A 103 30.52 -14.83 -6.97
CA GLU A 103 30.34 -14.58 -5.54
C GLU A 103 29.41 -13.40 -5.29
N ASP A 104 29.41 -12.42 -6.20
CA ASP A 104 28.55 -11.23 -6.15
C ASP A 104 27.05 -11.53 -6.27
N PHE A 105 26.69 -12.72 -6.79
CA PHE A 105 25.29 -13.13 -7.05
C PHE A 105 24.90 -14.42 -6.32
N GLU A 106 25.78 -14.97 -5.48
CA GLU A 106 25.58 -16.29 -4.86
C GLU A 106 24.30 -16.30 -4.00
N SER A 107 23.98 -15.21 -3.31
CA SER A 107 22.73 -15.10 -2.53
C SER A 107 21.47 -15.24 -3.40
N SER A 108 21.45 -14.57 -4.55
CA SER A 108 20.36 -14.66 -5.53
C SER A 108 20.27 -16.08 -6.11
N PHE A 109 21.41 -16.68 -6.50
CA PHE A 109 21.43 -18.06 -7.02
C PHE A 109 21.01 -19.10 -5.97
N ASP A 110 21.41 -18.92 -4.71
CA ASP A 110 20.99 -19.79 -3.60
C ASP A 110 19.48 -19.74 -3.41
N LYS A 111 18.91 -18.54 -3.37
CA LYS A 111 17.48 -18.32 -3.20
C LYS A 111 16.66 -18.92 -4.35
N ILE A 112 17.13 -18.74 -5.60
CA ILE A 112 16.55 -19.36 -6.79
C ILE A 112 16.61 -20.88 -6.68
N ARG A 113 17.78 -21.46 -6.44
CA ARG A 113 17.98 -22.92 -6.37
C ARG A 113 17.16 -23.56 -5.25
N ASP A 114 17.01 -22.87 -4.13
CA ASP A 114 16.40 -23.41 -2.91
C ASP A 114 14.90 -23.10 -2.81
N TYR A 115 14.27 -22.60 -3.89
CA TYR A 115 12.82 -22.33 -3.97
C TYR A 115 12.31 -21.42 -2.85
N GLN A 116 13.10 -20.41 -2.49
CA GLN A 116 12.74 -19.45 -1.46
C GLN A 116 11.84 -18.36 -2.02
N ASP A 117 10.98 -17.82 -1.17
CA ASP A 117 10.10 -16.71 -1.52
C ASP A 117 10.89 -15.50 -2.05
N THR A 118 10.29 -14.74 -2.97
CA THR A 118 10.86 -13.58 -3.69
C THR A 118 12.07 -13.89 -4.58
N ALA A 119 12.31 -15.16 -4.93
CA ALA A 119 13.36 -15.56 -5.89
C ALA A 119 13.11 -15.05 -7.33
N ASP A 120 11.86 -14.75 -7.65
CA ASP A 120 11.43 -14.10 -8.89
C ASP A 120 11.92 -12.65 -8.98
N PHE A 121 11.98 -11.91 -7.87
CA PHE A 121 12.56 -10.57 -7.84
C PHE A 121 14.05 -10.60 -8.20
N ASP A 122 14.79 -11.55 -7.59
CA ASP A 122 16.20 -11.78 -7.89
C ASP A 122 16.40 -12.16 -9.36
N LEU A 123 15.58 -13.08 -9.88
CA LEU A 123 15.66 -13.48 -11.28
C LEU A 123 15.31 -12.33 -12.23
N LEU A 124 14.37 -11.45 -11.88
CA LEU A 124 14.01 -10.27 -12.68
C LEU A 124 15.20 -9.33 -12.86
N TYR A 125 15.97 -9.10 -11.79
CA TYR A 125 17.15 -8.24 -11.84
C TYR A 125 18.30 -8.92 -12.60
N LEU A 126 18.52 -10.23 -12.40
CA LEU A 126 19.50 -10.99 -13.18
C LEU A 126 19.13 -11.05 -14.68
N MET A 127 17.84 -11.14 -15.00
CA MET A 127 17.31 -11.07 -16.36
C MET A 127 17.58 -9.71 -17.00
N ASN A 128 17.30 -8.61 -16.30
CA ASN A 128 17.61 -7.24 -16.76
C ASN A 128 19.11 -7.06 -17.01
N LEU A 129 19.94 -7.54 -16.09
CA LEU A 129 21.40 -7.52 -16.21
C LEU A 129 21.86 -8.31 -17.45
N ARG A 130 21.30 -9.51 -17.66
CA ARG A 130 21.65 -10.41 -18.77
C ARG A 130 21.19 -9.92 -20.15
N LEU A 131 20.00 -9.32 -20.24
CA LEU A 131 19.42 -8.80 -21.48
C LEU A 131 19.96 -7.42 -21.85
N GLY A 132 20.21 -6.56 -20.86
CA GLY A 132 20.74 -5.22 -21.08
C GLY A 132 22.22 -5.20 -21.48
N TYR A 133 23.02 -6.14 -20.97
CA TYR A 133 24.49 -6.11 -21.14
C TYR A 133 25.10 -7.43 -21.61
N PRO A 134 24.58 -8.06 -22.68
CA PRO A 134 25.01 -9.39 -23.13
C PRO A 134 26.48 -9.43 -23.59
N ASP A 135 27.02 -8.30 -24.04
CA ASP A 135 28.41 -8.21 -24.49
C ASP A 135 29.39 -8.00 -23.33
N GLN A 136 28.93 -7.40 -22.23
CA GLN A 136 29.74 -7.06 -21.07
C GLN A 136 29.79 -8.21 -20.06
N ILE A 137 28.67 -8.93 -19.90
CA ILE A 137 28.51 -9.96 -18.89
C ILE A 137 28.72 -11.32 -19.56
N GLN A 138 29.97 -11.77 -19.57
CA GLN A 138 30.39 -12.99 -20.25
C GLN A 138 30.97 -14.02 -19.27
N GLY A 139 31.20 -15.23 -19.77
CA GLY A 139 31.96 -16.25 -19.04
C GLY A 139 31.08 -17.05 -18.07
N ASP A 140 31.50 -17.12 -16.82
CA ASP A 140 30.86 -17.98 -15.82
C ASP A 140 29.59 -17.35 -15.24
N VAL A 141 29.57 -16.02 -15.04
CA VAL A 141 28.39 -15.29 -14.55
C VAL A 141 27.20 -15.42 -15.50
N SER A 142 27.36 -15.04 -16.78
CA SER A 142 26.26 -15.19 -17.75
C SER A 142 25.80 -16.63 -17.91
N ARG A 143 26.69 -17.62 -17.78
CA ARG A 143 26.29 -19.03 -17.82
C ARG A 143 25.46 -19.43 -16.62
N ALA A 144 25.82 -18.99 -15.42
CA ALA A 144 25.06 -19.25 -14.20
C ALA A 144 23.68 -18.58 -14.25
N ILE A 145 23.59 -17.37 -14.81
CA ILE A 145 22.30 -16.71 -15.06
C ILE A 145 21.47 -17.51 -16.07
N ASP A 146 22.04 -17.88 -17.22
CA ASP A 146 21.34 -18.68 -18.25
C ASP A 146 20.88 -20.05 -17.71
N GLU A 147 21.67 -20.69 -16.85
CA GLU A 147 21.30 -21.93 -16.14
C GLU A 147 20.18 -21.69 -15.13
N SER A 148 20.21 -20.59 -14.38
CA SER A 148 19.15 -20.22 -13.43
C SER A 148 17.83 -19.93 -14.14
N ILE A 149 17.87 -19.24 -15.29
CA ILE A 149 16.69 -18.99 -16.14
C ILE A 149 16.08 -20.32 -16.61
N ARG A 150 16.87 -21.21 -17.24
CA ARG A 150 16.33 -22.48 -17.76
C ARG A 150 15.89 -23.48 -16.68
N GLY A 151 16.47 -23.36 -15.49
CA GLY A 151 16.15 -24.17 -14.32
C GLY A 151 15.05 -23.61 -13.43
N PHE A 152 14.48 -22.44 -13.78
CA PHE A 152 13.45 -21.82 -12.97
C PHE A 152 12.09 -22.49 -13.17
N LYS A 153 11.30 -22.55 -12.10
CA LYS A 153 9.90 -22.98 -12.15
C LYS A 153 9.04 -21.72 -12.30
N TYR A 154 8.38 -21.59 -13.45
CA TYR A 154 7.71 -20.35 -13.85
C TYR A 154 6.28 -20.23 -13.33
N TRP A 155 5.62 -21.35 -13.04
CA TRP A 155 4.27 -21.30 -12.48
C TRP A 155 4.03 -22.36 -11.40
N TYR A 156 3.13 -22.09 -10.46
CA TYR A 156 2.89 -22.99 -9.32
C TYR A 156 2.41 -24.37 -9.74
N THR A 157 1.72 -24.47 -10.89
CA THR A 157 1.23 -25.72 -11.47
C THR A 157 2.30 -26.53 -12.20
N ASP A 158 3.48 -25.96 -12.45
CA ASP A 158 4.59 -26.69 -13.06
C ASP A 158 5.15 -27.75 -12.09
N SER A 159 5.84 -28.74 -12.65
CA SER A 159 6.33 -29.87 -11.87
C SER A 159 7.33 -29.42 -10.78
N THR A 160 7.05 -29.76 -9.53
CA THR A 160 8.02 -29.63 -8.42
C THR A 160 8.83 -30.92 -8.27
N PRO A 161 10.16 -30.88 -8.15
CA PRO A 161 10.96 -32.08 -7.90
C PRO A 161 10.54 -32.84 -6.63
N GLU A 162 10.66 -34.17 -6.63
CA GLU A 162 10.43 -34.99 -5.44
C GLU A 162 11.31 -34.50 -4.26
N ASP A 163 10.74 -34.43 -3.06
CA ASP A 163 11.36 -33.95 -1.81
C ASP A 163 11.69 -32.44 -1.74
N VAL A 164 11.25 -31.62 -2.69
CA VAL A 164 11.34 -30.15 -2.63
C VAL A 164 10.04 -29.55 -2.10
N ILE A 165 10.15 -28.64 -1.13
CA ILE A 165 9.05 -27.75 -0.72
C ILE A 165 9.28 -26.41 -1.40
N ASP A 166 8.40 -26.05 -2.33
CA ASP A 166 8.46 -24.79 -3.06
C ASP A 166 7.81 -23.68 -2.22
N ASN A 167 8.63 -22.83 -1.60
CA ASN A 167 8.16 -21.71 -0.78
C ASN A 167 7.99 -20.43 -1.59
N ARG A 168 8.11 -20.46 -2.92
CA ARG A 168 7.87 -19.28 -3.74
C ARG A 168 6.41 -18.85 -3.68
N TRP A 169 6.19 -17.55 -3.61
CA TRP A 169 4.86 -16.95 -3.67
C TRP A 169 4.48 -16.61 -5.11
N TYR A 170 3.48 -17.31 -5.68
CA TYR A 170 3.07 -17.10 -7.08
C TYR A 170 1.84 -16.19 -7.23
N TRP A 171 1.16 -15.85 -6.14
CA TRP A 171 -0.25 -15.47 -6.20
C TRP A 171 -0.54 -13.96 -6.14
N SER A 172 0.27 -13.11 -5.49
CA SER A 172 -0.04 -11.68 -5.41
C SER A 172 0.08 -10.97 -6.77
N GLU A 173 -0.50 -9.77 -6.86
CA GLU A 173 -0.56 -8.93 -8.07
C GLU A 173 0.79 -8.83 -8.76
N ASN A 174 1.77 -8.39 -7.99
CA ASN A 174 3.13 -8.17 -8.45
C ASN A 174 3.85 -9.48 -8.81
N HIS A 175 3.69 -10.54 -8.00
CA HIS A 175 4.32 -11.83 -8.29
C HIS A 175 3.82 -12.40 -9.62
N ARG A 176 2.50 -12.37 -9.88
CA ARG A 176 1.93 -12.85 -11.14
C ARG A 176 2.61 -12.21 -12.34
N ILE A 177 2.64 -10.87 -12.41
CA ILE A 177 3.24 -10.18 -13.56
C ILE A 177 4.75 -10.40 -13.65
N ILE A 178 5.47 -10.54 -12.54
CA ILE A 178 6.91 -10.83 -12.53
C ILE A 178 7.18 -12.23 -13.09
N PHE A 179 6.50 -13.27 -12.59
CA PHE A 179 6.66 -14.65 -13.08
C PHE A 179 6.35 -14.75 -14.57
N HIS A 180 5.24 -14.14 -15.04
CA HIS A 180 4.86 -14.20 -16.45
C HIS A 180 5.83 -13.40 -17.34
N THR A 181 6.34 -12.26 -16.87
CA THR A 181 7.39 -11.49 -17.55
C THR A 181 8.67 -12.31 -17.70
N LEU A 182 9.09 -12.97 -16.62
CA LEU A 182 10.26 -13.84 -16.61
C LEU A 182 10.10 -15.01 -17.58
N GLU A 183 8.93 -15.62 -17.63
CA GLU A 183 8.64 -16.76 -18.51
C GLU A 183 8.69 -16.36 -19.98
N LEU A 184 8.02 -15.25 -20.35
CA LEU A 184 8.04 -14.74 -21.72
C LEU A 184 9.46 -14.45 -22.18
N LEU A 185 10.21 -13.68 -21.40
CA LEU A 185 11.56 -13.24 -21.77
C LEU A 185 12.56 -14.39 -21.78
N ALA A 186 12.40 -15.38 -20.89
CA ALA A 186 13.21 -16.59 -20.93
C ALA A 186 12.96 -17.40 -22.21
N GLY A 187 11.70 -17.54 -22.59
CA GLY A 187 11.30 -18.20 -23.83
C GLY A 187 11.86 -17.50 -25.08
N GLU A 188 11.74 -16.17 -25.14
CA GLU A 188 12.30 -15.35 -26.22
C GLU A 188 13.84 -15.40 -26.28
N LEU A 189 14.51 -15.54 -25.13
CA LEU A 189 15.98 -15.63 -25.04
C LEU A 189 16.50 -17.00 -25.51
N PHE A 190 15.74 -18.07 -25.29
CA PHE A 190 16.13 -19.45 -25.62
C PHE A 190 15.06 -20.23 -26.39
N PRO A 191 14.59 -19.76 -27.57
CA PRO A 191 13.38 -20.28 -28.23
C PRO A 191 13.44 -21.78 -28.54
N ASP A 192 14.59 -22.27 -29.02
CA ASP A 192 14.79 -23.67 -29.38
C ASP A 192 15.23 -24.57 -28.21
N ALA A 193 15.47 -24.00 -27.02
CA ALA A 193 15.98 -24.76 -25.88
C ALA A 193 14.85 -25.48 -25.15
N GLU A 194 15.13 -26.70 -24.69
CA GLU A 194 14.30 -27.39 -23.70
C GLU A 194 14.64 -26.84 -22.31
N PHE A 195 13.61 -26.53 -21.52
CA PHE A 195 13.74 -26.07 -20.14
C PHE A 195 13.76 -27.26 -19.17
N ASP A 196 14.43 -27.09 -18.03
CA ASP A 196 14.70 -28.19 -17.11
C ASP A 196 13.48 -28.58 -16.27
N VAL A 197 12.54 -27.64 -16.07
CA VAL A 197 11.30 -27.83 -15.30
C VAL A 197 10.15 -28.18 -16.26
N PRO A 198 9.56 -29.38 -16.16
CA PRO A 198 8.38 -29.75 -16.95
C PRO A 198 7.12 -28.98 -16.54
N ASP A 199 6.15 -28.92 -17.45
CA ASP A 199 4.80 -28.42 -17.15
C ASP A 199 4.07 -29.33 -16.12
N GLY A 200 2.84 -28.95 -15.76
CA GLY A 200 2.01 -29.71 -14.81
C GLY A 200 1.59 -31.10 -15.31
N ASP A 201 1.64 -31.35 -16.63
CA ASP A 201 1.38 -32.66 -17.24
C ASP A 201 2.66 -33.52 -17.36
N GLY A 202 3.81 -32.99 -16.95
CA GLY A 202 5.12 -33.63 -17.02
C GLY A 202 5.77 -33.60 -18.39
N ASN A 203 5.31 -32.72 -19.29
CA ASN A 203 5.92 -32.52 -20.60
C ASN A 203 7.08 -31.51 -20.50
N THR A 204 8.15 -31.78 -21.26
CA THR A 204 9.19 -30.80 -21.49
C THR A 204 8.66 -29.66 -22.35
N MET A 205 8.83 -28.43 -21.88
CA MET A 205 8.52 -27.21 -22.63
C MET A 205 9.77 -26.68 -23.34
N THR A 206 9.58 -26.17 -24.56
CA THR A 206 10.59 -25.38 -25.26
C THR A 206 10.51 -23.90 -24.88
N GLY A 207 11.53 -23.11 -25.22
CA GLY A 207 11.44 -21.66 -25.06
C GLY A 207 10.28 -21.04 -25.85
N GLU A 208 9.96 -21.54 -27.04
CA GLU A 208 8.76 -21.10 -27.77
C GLU A 208 7.46 -21.39 -27.00
N ASP A 209 7.36 -22.54 -26.32
CA ASP A 209 6.18 -22.88 -25.51
C ASP A 209 6.06 -21.96 -24.28
N HIS A 210 7.18 -21.66 -23.61
CA HIS A 210 7.21 -20.71 -22.49
C HIS A 210 6.86 -19.29 -22.94
N ALA A 211 7.39 -18.84 -24.10
CA ALA A 211 7.08 -17.52 -24.63
C ALA A 211 5.58 -17.36 -24.89
N GLU A 212 4.93 -18.36 -25.49
CA GLU A 212 3.48 -18.31 -25.75
C GLU A 212 2.66 -18.30 -24.45
N ARG A 213 2.98 -19.17 -23.48
CA ARG A 213 2.26 -19.24 -22.21
C ARG A 213 2.43 -17.96 -21.39
N GLY A 214 3.66 -17.46 -21.26
CA GLY A 214 3.95 -16.20 -20.57
C GLY A 214 3.22 -15.02 -21.22
N ARG A 215 3.17 -14.97 -22.55
CA ARG A 215 2.40 -13.97 -23.30
C ARG A 215 0.91 -14.00 -22.96
N GLU A 216 0.28 -15.18 -22.98
CA GLU A 216 -1.14 -15.32 -22.63
C GLU A 216 -1.43 -14.78 -21.22
N PHE A 217 -0.65 -15.21 -20.24
CA PHE A 217 -0.83 -14.78 -18.85
C PHE A 217 -0.58 -13.28 -18.63
N ILE A 218 0.41 -12.68 -19.31
CA ILE A 218 0.64 -11.23 -19.25
C ILE A 218 -0.57 -10.47 -19.78
N LEU A 219 -1.11 -10.87 -20.93
CA LEU A 219 -2.24 -10.17 -21.54
C LEU A 219 -3.52 -10.31 -20.69
N GLU A 220 -3.75 -11.49 -20.11
CA GLU A 220 -4.84 -11.71 -19.16
C GLU A 220 -4.70 -10.84 -17.90
N TRP A 221 -3.48 -10.75 -17.34
CA TRP A 221 -3.20 -9.88 -16.20
C TRP A 221 -3.43 -8.41 -16.56
N ILE A 222 -2.97 -7.94 -17.73
CA ILE A 222 -3.21 -6.56 -18.18
C ILE A 222 -4.70 -6.31 -18.41
N ASP A 223 -5.45 -7.24 -19.01
CA ASP A 223 -6.91 -7.14 -19.16
C ASP A 223 -7.62 -7.01 -17.81
N GLU A 224 -7.14 -7.75 -16.81
CA GLU A 224 -7.64 -7.68 -15.44
C GLU A 224 -7.44 -6.27 -14.85
N LYS A 225 -6.23 -5.71 -14.90
CA LYS A 225 -5.93 -4.37 -14.36
C LYS A 225 -6.57 -3.25 -15.20
N ALA A 226 -6.69 -3.46 -16.50
CA ALA A 226 -7.44 -2.57 -17.38
C ALA A 226 -8.93 -2.51 -17.03
N THR A 227 -9.51 -3.59 -16.50
CA THR A 227 -10.94 -3.65 -16.15
C THR A 227 -11.21 -3.19 -14.72
N TYR A 228 -10.40 -3.64 -13.76
CA TYR A 228 -10.68 -3.52 -12.33
C TYR A 228 -9.71 -2.61 -11.57
N GLY A 229 -8.68 -2.06 -12.22
CA GLY A 229 -7.61 -1.34 -11.53
C GLY A 229 -6.67 -2.29 -10.77
N PHE A 230 -5.82 -1.71 -9.92
CA PHE A 230 -4.82 -2.44 -9.15
C PHE A 230 -5.44 -3.00 -7.85
N THR A 231 -5.17 -4.27 -7.59
CA THR A 231 -5.59 -4.99 -6.39
C THR A 231 -4.82 -4.49 -5.17
N GLU A 232 -3.51 -4.25 -5.29
CA GLU A 232 -2.66 -3.70 -4.24
C GLU A 232 -2.62 -2.16 -4.33
N TRP A 233 -3.81 -1.53 -4.41
CA TRP A 233 -3.98 -0.12 -4.75
C TRP A 233 -3.01 0.80 -4.00
N HIS A 234 -2.49 1.77 -4.73
CA HIS A 234 -1.63 2.86 -4.28
C HIS A 234 -0.40 2.41 -3.47
N SER A 235 0.00 1.13 -3.50
CA SER A 235 1.03 0.62 -2.60
C SER A 235 2.38 1.30 -2.82
N ASP A 236 2.91 1.93 -1.78
CA ASP A 236 4.24 2.56 -1.77
C ASP A 236 5.40 1.56 -1.79
N VAL A 237 5.09 0.27 -1.76
CA VAL A 237 6.02 -0.85 -1.90
C VAL A 237 5.79 -1.60 -3.21
N TYR A 238 4.56 -2.06 -3.45
CA TYR A 238 4.28 -3.00 -4.52
C TYR A 238 4.08 -2.35 -5.89
N TYR A 239 3.76 -1.05 -5.98
CA TYR A 239 3.80 -0.38 -7.28
C TYR A 239 5.20 -0.41 -7.92
N GLN A 240 6.27 -0.41 -7.11
CA GLN A 240 7.62 -0.66 -7.63
C GLN A 240 7.74 -2.06 -8.26
N LYS A 241 7.08 -3.06 -7.66
CA LYS A 241 7.09 -4.46 -8.12
C LYS A 241 6.18 -4.70 -9.32
N ASP A 242 5.20 -3.85 -9.58
CA ASP A 242 4.41 -3.86 -10.83
C ASP A 242 5.11 -3.08 -11.96
N LEU A 243 5.69 -1.93 -11.66
CA LEU A 243 6.30 -1.07 -12.69
C LEU A 243 7.57 -1.66 -13.28
N THR A 244 8.36 -2.37 -12.48
CA THR A 244 9.65 -2.93 -12.92
C THR A 244 9.52 -4.06 -13.96
N PRO A 245 8.62 -5.06 -13.83
CA PRO A 245 8.38 -6.02 -14.90
C PRO A 245 7.72 -5.38 -16.12
N LEU A 246 6.77 -4.44 -15.96
CA LEU A 246 6.18 -3.72 -17.09
C LEU A 246 7.24 -2.96 -17.90
N LEU A 247 8.13 -2.23 -17.24
CA LEU A 247 9.25 -1.56 -17.90
C LEU A 247 10.20 -2.58 -18.57
N THR A 248 10.45 -3.71 -17.91
CA THR A 248 11.30 -4.79 -18.47
C THR A 248 10.70 -5.35 -19.76
N LEU A 249 9.39 -5.57 -19.80
CA LEU A 249 8.67 -5.99 -21.01
C LEU A 249 8.80 -4.98 -22.14
N VAL A 250 8.56 -3.69 -21.85
CA VAL A 250 8.67 -2.61 -22.85
C VAL A 250 10.06 -2.60 -23.49
N GLU A 251 11.09 -2.83 -22.68
CA GLU A 251 12.49 -2.67 -23.08
C GLU A 251 13.04 -3.87 -23.84
N TYR A 252 12.59 -5.08 -23.51
CA TYR A 252 13.22 -6.30 -24.00
C TYR A 252 12.31 -7.25 -24.78
N SER A 253 10.99 -7.22 -24.58
CA SER A 253 10.10 -8.15 -25.29
C SER A 253 10.16 -7.90 -26.81
N GLN A 254 10.01 -9.01 -27.54
CA GLN A 254 9.91 -9.04 -29.00
C GLN A 254 8.44 -9.04 -29.48
N ASP A 255 7.48 -9.29 -28.59
CA ASP A 255 6.05 -9.23 -28.87
C ASP A 255 5.54 -7.78 -28.81
N SER A 256 5.10 -7.25 -29.96
CA SER A 256 4.65 -5.86 -30.06
C SER A 256 3.37 -5.58 -29.28
N GLU A 257 2.46 -6.54 -29.16
CA GLU A 257 1.21 -6.35 -28.42
C GLU A 257 1.51 -6.25 -26.92
N VAL A 258 2.37 -7.12 -26.40
CA VAL A 258 2.83 -7.05 -25.01
C VAL A 258 3.53 -5.73 -24.73
N VAL A 259 4.45 -5.29 -25.61
CA VAL A 259 5.14 -3.99 -25.46
C VAL A 259 4.16 -2.83 -25.44
N GLU A 260 3.21 -2.78 -26.38
CA GLU A 260 2.22 -1.69 -26.48
C GLU A 260 1.32 -1.66 -25.24
N ARG A 261 0.77 -2.80 -24.84
CA ARG A 261 -0.13 -2.89 -23.68
C ARG A 261 0.58 -2.62 -22.35
N ALA A 262 1.78 -3.16 -22.16
CA ALA A 262 2.60 -2.87 -20.98
C ALA A 262 2.98 -1.39 -20.91
N THR A 263 3.29 -0.75 -22.06
CA THR A 263 3.56 0.71 -22.11
C THR A 263 2.36 1.51 -21.62
N THR A 264 1.16 1.20 -22.12
CA THR A 264 -0.05 1.95 -21.73
C THR A 264 -0.42 1.77 -20.27
N LEU A 265 -0.26 0.56 -19.71
CA LEU A 265 -0.54 0.33 -18.30
C LEU A 265 0.51 0.98 -17.40
N LEU A 266 1.78 0.99 -17.81
CA LEU A 266 2.85 1.71 -17.12
C LEU A 266 2.59 3.22 -17.08
N ASP A 267 2.05 3.82 -18.14
CA ASP A 267 1.67 5.23 -18.11
C ASP A 267 0.56 5.51 -17.07
N ILE A 268 -0.42 4.62 -16.94
CA ILE A 268 -1.52 4.77 -15.97
C ILE A 268 -1.02 4.61 -14.54
N LEU A 269 -0.15 3.64 -14.28
CA LEU A 269 0.47 3.50 -12.96
C LEU A 269 1.32 4.72 -12.59
N LEU A 270 2.09 5.28 -13.54
CA LEU A 270 2.86 6.49 -13.31
C LEU A 270 1.99 7.76 -13.17
N PHE A 271 0.82 7.81 -13.84
CA PHE A 271 -0.17 8.86 -13.65
C PHE A 271 -0.71 8.88 -12.22
N ASP A 272 -1.07 7.70 -11.71
CA ASP A 272 -1.54 7.49 -10.34
C ASP A 272 -0.49 7.98 -9.32
N MET A 273 0.76 7.51 -9.47
CA MET A 273 1.89 7.94 -8.64
C MET A 273 2.18 9.46 -8.73
N ALA A 274 2.05 10.08 -9.90
CA ALA A 274 2.28 11.51 -10.10
C ALA A 274 1.22 12.36 -9.37
N MET A 275 -0.04 11.89 -9.37
CA MET A 275 -1.15 12.59 -8.74
C MET A 275 -1.12 12.48 -7.21
N HIS A 276 -0.74 11.32 -6.67
CA HIS A 276 -0.85 11.00 -5.25
C HIS A 276 0.42 11.22 -4.42
N GLN A 277 1.27 12.16 -4.86
CA GLN A 277 2.51 12.50 -4.15
C GLN A 277 2.51 13.92 -3.57
N VAL A 278 3.24 14.10 -2.47
CA VAL A 278 3.69 15.39 -1.93
C VAL A 278 5.18 15.29 -1.61
N HIS A 279 6.01 16.03 -2.34
CA HIS A 279 7.47 15.99 -2.21
C HIS A 279 8.04 14.56 -2.37
N ALA A 280 7.54 13.81 -3.35
CA ALA A 280 7.78 12.37 -3.53
C ALA A 280 7.40 11.45 -2.36
N ASN A 281 6.76 11.96 -1.31
CA ASN A 281 6.01 11.10 -0.43
C ASN A 281 4.76 10.65 -1.18
N LEU A 282 4.70 9.39 -1.61
CA LEU A 282 3.48 8.78 -2.11
C LEU A 282 2.57 8.55 -0.90
N GLY A 283 1.98 9.64 -0.41
CA GLY A 283 1.40 9.74 0.92
C GLY A 283 -0.10 9.45 0.99
N VAL A 284 -0.58 8.73 0.00
CA VAL A 284 -1.97 8.33 -0.21
C VAL A 284 -2.31 7.10 0.63
N THR A 285 -3.56 6.65 0.63
CA THR A 285 -3.92 5.37 1.25
C THR A 285 -3.22 4.21 0.56
N HIS A 286 -3.06 3.07 1.23
CA HIS A 286 -2.39 1.92 0.64
C HIS A 286 -3.15 0.62 0.95
N GLY A 287 -3.35 -0.22 -0.08
CA GLY A 287 -3.78 -1.60 0.11
C GLY A 287 -2.71 -2.45 0.78
N ARG A 288 -1.44 -2.08 0.58
CA ARG A 288 -0.27 -2.70 1.18
C ARG A 288 0.82 -1.68 1.46
N SER A 289 1.29 -1.67 2.70
CA SER A 289 2.44 -0.88 3.14
C SER A 289 3.00 -1.43 4.45
N TYR A 290 4.21 -1.00 4.81
CA TYR A 290 4.88 -1.34 6.05
C TYR A 290 5.29 -0.08 6.82
N ALA A 291 5.63 -0.26 8.09
CA ALA A 291 5.98 0.86 8.97
C ALA A 291 7.27 1.52 8.49
N LYS A 292 8.22 0.77 7.93
CA LYS A 292 9.41 1.37 7.37
C LYS A 292 9.11 2.31 6.20
N ASP A 293 8.09 2.01 5.39
CA ASP A 293 7.81 2.70 4.12
C ASP A 293 6.96 3.95 4.35
N LYS A 294 5.76 3.80 4.91
CA LYS A 294 4.82 4.93 5.07
C LYS A 294 5.22 5.99 6.08
N LEU A 295 6.24 5.75 6.92
CA LEU A 295 6.67 6.73 7.92
C LEU A 295 7.53 7.87 7.34
N ARG A 296 8.09 7.71 6.13
CA ARG A 296 8.92 8.71 5.45
C ARG A 296 9.02 8.43 3.94
N ALA A 297 8.98 9.48 3.12
CA ALA A 297 9.14 9.39 1.66
C ALA A 297 10.38 8.60 1.23
N GLY A 298 11.58 9.01 1.67
CA GLY A 298 12.86 8.40 1.26
C GLY A 298 13.03 6.92 1.61
N THR A 299 12.13 6.33 2.39
CA THR A 299 12.11 4.89 2.71
C THR A 299 11.10 4.09 1.89
N GLN A 300 10.20 4.74 1.16
CA GLN A 300 9.29 4.09 0.22
C GLN A 300 10.08 3.53 -0.97
N ASP A 301 9.64 2.39 -1.50
CA ASP A 301 10.28 1.76 -2.67
C ASP A 301 9.92 2.51 -3.98
N THR A 302 8.88 3.34 -3.95
CA THR A 302 8.50 4.22 -5.06
C THR A 302 9.29 5.52 -5.13
N PHE A 303 10.00 5.89 -4.06
CA PHE A 303 10.69 7.18 -3.93
C PHE A 303 11.72 7.42 -5.03
N GLY A 304 12.60 6.46 -5.30
CA GLY A 304 13.64 6.62 -6.31
C GLY A 304 13.07 6.78 -7.72
N THR A 305 11.95 6.12 -8.02
CA THR A 305 11.23 6.29 -9.29
C THR A 305 10.69 7.70 -9.43
N LEU A 306 9.97 8.20 -8.42
CA LEU A 306 9.41 9.55 -8.42
C LEU A 306 10.51 10.62 -8.55
N GLN A 307 11.65 10.42 -7.88
CA GLN A 307 12.78 11.35 -7.99
C GLN A 307 13.45 11.34 -9.37
N VAL A 308 13.77 10.18 -9.93
CA VAL A 308 14.42 10.12 -11.25
C VAL A 308 13.52 10.73 -12.33
N LEU A 309 12.24 10.35 -12.33
CA LEU A 309 11.31 10.78 -13.37
C LEU A 309 10.85 12.23 -13.20
N PHE A 310 10.58 12.66 -11.96
CA PHE A 310 9.89 13.92 -11.69
C PHE A 310 10.67 14.92 -10.81
N GLY A 311 11.77 14.56 -10.15
CA GLY A 311 12.59 15.52 -9.39
C GLY A 311 11.85 16.25 -8.25
N LEU A 312 11.04 15.51 -7.49
CA LEU A 312 10.03 16.08 -6.59
C LEU A 312 10.51 16.40 -5.16
N SER A 313 11.76 16.07 -4.81
CA SER A 313 12.31 16.30 -3.46
C SER A 313 13.78 16.67 -3.54
N ASP A 314 14.27 17.34 -2.50
CA ASP A 314 15.69 17.61 -2.30
C ASP A 314 16.44 16.39 -1.70
N GLU A 315 15.71 15.36 -1.21
CA GLU A 315 16.33 14.13 -0.71
C GLU A 315 16.78 13.23 -1.88
N PRO A 316 18.06 12.80 -1.92
CA PRO A 316 18.54 11.95 -3.00
C PRO A 316 17.96 10.53 -2.90
N PRO A 317 17.72 9.85 -4.05
CA PRO A 317 17.34 8.44 -4.06
C PRO A 317 18.39 7.54 -3.40
N ARG A 318 17.93 6.41 -2.84
CA ARG A 318 18.82 5.36 -2.33
C ARG A 318 19.45 4.58 -3.49
N SER A 319 20.69 4.16 -3.32
CA SER A 319 21.32 3.20 -4.24
C SER A 319 20.57 1.87 -4.23
N GLY A 320 20.57 1.16 -5.37
CA GLY A 320 19.88 -0.13 -5.49
C GLY A 320 18.35 -0.05 -5.47
N ASP A 321 17.76 1.13 -5.69
CA ASP A 321 16.31 1.26 -5.91
C ASP A 321 15.97 0.73 -7.32
N ALA A 322 15.11 -0.29 -7.37
CA ALA A 322 14.86 -1.03 -8.61
C ALA A 322 14.24 -0.15 -9.70
N GLY A 323 13.26 0.68 -9.33
CA GLY A 323 12.61 1.58 -10.29
C GLY A 323 13.58 2.65 -10.78
N ALA A 324 14.32 3.29 -9.87
CA ALA A 324 15.31 4.31 -10.23
C ALA A 324 16.40 3.76 -11.17
N VAL A 325 16.98 2.59 -10.87
CA VAL A 325 18.02 1.96 -11.71
C VAL A 325 17.45 1.63 -13.10
N LEU A 326 16.30 0.97 -13.16
CA LEU A 326 15.75 0.51 -14.44
C LEU A 326 15.24 1.67 -15.31
N PHE A 327 14.65 2.72 -14.75
CA PHE A 327 14.27 3.90 -15.53
C PHE A 327 15.48 4.72 -15.99
N SER A 328 16.55 4.79 -15.20
CA SER A 328 17.75 5.56 -15.55
C SER A 328 18.52 5.01 -16.75
N ARG A 329 18.34 3.72 -17.06
CA ARG A 329 18.90 3.06 -18.26
C ARG A 329 17.89 2.82 -19.39
N ALA A 330 16.64 3.25 -19.22
CA ALA A 330 15.59 3.03 -20.22
C ALA A 330 15.93 3.67 -21.57
N GLN A 331 15.66 2.93 -22.64
CA GLN A 331 15.96 3.34 -24.02
C GLN A 331 14.70 3.41 -24.90
N ARG A 332 13.66 2.63 -24.59
CA ARG A 332 12.42 2.54 -25.37
C ARG A 332 11.27 3.29 -24.68
N TYR A 333 11.11 3.11 -23.37
CA TYR A 333 10.08 3.83 -22.64
C TYR A 333 10.47 5.30 -22.47
N MET A 334 9.50 6.20 -22.66
CA MET A 334 9.64 7.63 -22.44
C MET A 334 8.39 8.15 -21.74
N VAL A 335 8.60 8.91 -20.67
CA VAL A 335 7.54 9.48 -19.84
C VAL A 335 6.81 10.59 -20.61
N PRO A 336 5.48 10.50 -20.82
CA PRO A 336 4.70 11.59 -21.41
C PRO A 336 4.78 12.86 -20.56
N ALA A 337 4.95 14.01 -21.22
CA ALA A 337 5.06 15.32 -20.56
C ALA A 337 3.83 15.64 -19.69
N VAL A 338 2.64 15.15 -20.06
CA VAL A 338 1.43 15.33 -19.25
C VAL A 338 1.57 14.75 -17.83
N LEU A 339 2.33 13.66 -17.65
CA LEU A 339 2.55 13.07 -16.33
C LEU A 339 3.45 13.96 -15.45
N TRP A 340 4.42 14.64 -16.06
CA TRP A 340 5.21 15.65 -15.37
C TRP A 340 4.35 16.83 -14.90
N GLU A 341 3.45 17.31 -15.77
CA GLU A 341 2.52 18.39 -15.45
C GLU A 341 1.58 18.01 -14.29
N VAL A 342 1.09 16.77 -14.27
CA VAL A 342 0.29 16.25 -13.14
C VAL A 342 1.13 16.18 -11.86
N ALA A 343 2.36 15.68 -11.94
CA ALA A 343 3.27 15.58 -10.80
C ALA A 343 3.56 16.94 -10.16
N HIS A 344 3.65 18.00 -10.98
CA HIS A 344 3.97 19.36 -10.54
C HIS A 344 2.75 20.27 -10.38
N HIS A 345 1.53 19.75 -10.53
CA HIS A 345 0.32 20.53 -10.40
C HIS A 345 0.11 21.02 -8.96
N ASP A 346 0.07 22.32 -8.76
CA ASP A 346 0.02 22.98 -7.45
C ASP A 346 -1.36 23.55 -7.07
N GLU A 347 -2.29 23.67 -8.04
CA GLU A 347 -3.68 24.06 -7.75
C GLU A 347 -4.43 22.95 -7.00
N SER A 348 -5.46 23.37 -6.24
CA SER A 348 -6.28 22.44 -5.47
C SER A 348 -7.07 21.50 -6.38
N PHE A 349 -7.10 20.22 -6.05
CA PHE A 349 -7.97 19.26 -6.68
C PHE A 349 -8.41 18.16 -5.71
N GLU A 350 -9.49 17.49 -6.10
CA GLU A 350 -9.93 16.23 -5.52
C GLU A 350 -9.85 15.15 -6.60
N ASP A 351 -9.45 13.96 -6.17
CA ASP A 351 -9.42 12.74 -6.94
C ASP A 351 -10.25 11.68 -6.23
N ILE A 352 -11.09 11.00 -7.01
CA ILE A 352 -11.96 9.92 -6.56
C ILE A 352 -11.69 8.72 -7.47
N GLU A 353 -11.33 7.59 -6.86
CA GLU A 353 -10.99 6.38 -7.60
C GLU A 353 -11.67 5.15 -7.02
N HIS A 354 -12.00 4.22 -7.92
CA HIS A 354 -12.47 2.88 -7.58
C HIS A 354 -11.47 1.85 -8.10
N MET A 355 -11.00 0.98 -7.21
CA MET A 355 -10.09 -0.12 -7.55
C MET A 355 -10.53 -1.44 -6.94
N GLY A 356 -10.20 -2.53 -7.61
CA GLY A 356 -10.40 -3.89 -7.13
C GLY A 356 -11.77 -4.48 -7.49
N VAL A 357 -12.09 -5.59 -6.83
CA VAL A 357 -13.30 -6.37 -7.08
C VAL A 357 -13.94 -6.73 -5.76
N GLU A 358 -15.25 -6.48 -5.65
CA GLU A 358 -15.98 -6.68 -4.40
C GLU A 358 -16.00 -8.16 -3.98
N ILE A 359 -15.60 -8.44 -2.75
CA ILE A 359 -15.84 -9.70 -2.06
C ILE A 359 -16.36 -9.32 -0.67
N ASP A 360 -17.60 -9.71 -0.36
CA ASP A 360 -18.20 -9.50 0.97
C ASP A 360 -18.20 -10.81 1.78
N PRO A 361 -17.24 -11.01 2.70
CA PRO A 361 -17.21 -12.20 3.56
C PRO A 361 -18.39 -12.31 4.54
N HIS A 362 -19.19 -11.25 4.70
CA HIS A 362 -20.37 -11.22 5.60
C HIS A 362 -21.68 -11.53 4.88
N GLN A 363 -21.67 -11.63 3.54
CA GLN A 363 -22.87 -12.03 2.81
C GLN A 363 -23.32 -13.43 3.27
N PRO A 364 -24.63 -13.74 3.23
CA PRO A 364 -25.14 -15.05 3.62
C PRO A 364 -24.45 -16.20 2.86
N VAL A 365 -24.13 -17.29 3.56
CA VAL A 365 -23.55 -18.49 2.94
C VAL A 365 -24.53 -19.14 1.97
N GLU A 366 -24.08 -19.35 0.74
CA GLU A 366 -24.79 -20.00 -0.36
C GLU A 366 -23.86 -21.00 -1.07
N GLU A 367 -24.39 -22.09 -1.64
CA GLU A 367 -23.57 -23.17 -2.24
C GLU A 367 -22.84 -22.71 -3.52
N ASP A 368 -23.41 -21.74 -4.24
CA ASP A 368 -22.85 -21.14 -5.46
C ASP A 368 -23.40 -19.70 -5.60
N PRO A 369 -22.80 -18.72 -4.89
CA PRO A 369 -23.35 -17.36 -4.85
C PRO A 369 -23.22 -16.69 -6.23
N GLU A 370 -24.37 -16.29 -6.80
CA GLU A 370 -24.41 -15.55 -8.07
C GLU A 370 -23.82 -14.14 -7.90
N ARG A 371 -22.83 -13.79 -8.73
CA ARG A 371 -22.23 -12.44 -8.75
C ARG A 371 -22.77 -11.58 -9.89
N ARG A 372 -22.82 -10.26 -9.67
CA ARG A 372 -23.26 -9.28 -10.66
C ARG A 372 -22.28 -9.15 -11.84
N ASP A 373 -20.99 -9.29 -11.57
CA ASP A 373 -19.92 -9.22 -12.57
C ASP A 373 -19.74 -10.52 -13.37
N GLY A 374 -20.43 -11.61 -12.97
CA GLY A 374 -20.35 -12.90 -13.65
C GLY A 374 -19.10 -13.72 -13.32
N LEU A 375 -18.26 -13.26 -12.39
CA LEU A 375 -17.10 -14.03 -11.92
C LEU A 375 -17.57 -15.23 -11.09
N SER A 376 -16.78 -16.32 -11.13
CA SER A 376 -17.07 -17.54 -10.36
C SER A 376 -16.12 -17.67 -9.18
N TYR A 377 -16.65 -18.02 -8.01
CA TYR A 377 -15.83 -18.38 -6.85
C TYR A 377 -15.40 -19.86 -6.84
N THR A 378 -16.00 -20.67 -7.71
CA THR A 378 -15.85 -22.13 -7.70
C THR A 378 -15.14 -22.68 -8.94
N ASP A 379 -14.86 -21.83 -9.93
CA ASP A 379 -14.15 -22.20 -11.14
C ASP A 379 -12.65 -22.35 -10.85
N PRO A 380 -12.04 -23.53 -11.10
CA PRO A 380 -10.60 -23.74 -10.93
C PRO A 380 -9.71 -22.75 -11.69
N ASP A 381 -10.17 -22.23 -12.83
CA ASP A 381 -9.39 -21.28 -13.62
C ASP A 381 -9.30 -19.90 -12.93
N MET A 382 -10.14 -19.64 -11.92
CA MET A 382 -10.19 -18.38 -11.16
C MET A 382 -9.26 -18.36 -9.92
N VAL A 383 -8.49 -19.42 -9.66
CA VAL A 383 -7.59 -19.49 -8.49
C VAL A 383 -6.62 -18.30 -8.46
N ALA A 384 -5.88 -18.08 -9.55
CA ALA A 384 -4.88 -17.01 -9.60
C ALA A 384 -5.53 -15.62 -9.43
N PHE A 385 -6.72 -15.42 -10.01
CA PHE A 385 -7.49 -14.19 -9.88
C PHE A 385 -7.91 -13.91 -8.42
N TRP A 386 -8.40 -14.92 -7.70
CA TRP A 386 -8.83 -14.74 -6.31
C TRP A 386 -7.64 -14.67 -5.33
N TRP A 387 -6.59 -15.44 -5.56
CA TRP A 387 -5.41 -15.44 -4.69
C TRP A 387 -4.58 -14.15 -4.81
N ASP A 388 -4.60 -13.49 -5.97
CA ASP A 388 -4.09 -12.12 -6.15
C ASP A 388 -4.70 -11.13 -5.15
N ARG A 389 -6.01 -11.22 -4.95
CA ARG A 389 -6.76 -10.43 -3.97
C ARG A 389 -6.59 -10.91 -2.53
N ASN A 390 -5.65 -11.84 -2.30
CA ASN A 390 -5.44 -12.52 -1.03
C ASN A 390 -6.74 -13.12 -0.47
N ALA A 391 -7.66 -13.53 -1.35
CA ALA A 391 -8.93 -14.13 -1.00
C ALA A 391 -8.76 -15.63 -0.71
N LEU A 392 -7.87 -15.97 0.24
CA LEU A 392 -7.59 -17.34 0.66
C LEU A 392 -8.61 -17.88 1.68
N THR A 393 -9.12 -16.98 2.52
CA THR A 393 -9.97 -17.30 3.68
C THR A 393 -11.44 -16.84 3.62
N PRO A 394 -11.91 -16.01 2.66
CA PRO A 394 -13.33 -15.78 2.49
C PRO A 394 -14.09 -17.09 2.31
N TRP A 395 -15.29 -17.19 2.88
CA TRP A 395 -16.05 -18.44 2.83
C TRP A 395 -16.37 -18.86 1.39
N GLN A 396 -16.47 -17.89 0.48
CA GLN A 396 -16.73 -18.10 -0.93
C GLN A 396 -15.60 -18.85 -1.63
N THR A 397 -14.35 -18.55 -1.29
CA THR A 397 -13.15 -19.05 -2.00
C THR A 397 -12.41 -20.14 -1.21
N VAL A 398 -12.74 -20.36 0.07
CA VAL A 398 -12.06 -21.36 0.90
C VAL A 398 -12.13 -22.78 0.32
N PRO A 399 -13.25 -23.27 -0.28
CA PRO A 399 -13.28 -24.60 -0.86
C PRO A 399 -12.30 -24.74 -2.03
N LEU A 400 -12.32 -23.75 -2.94
CA LEU A 400 -11.42 -23.69 -4.09
C LEU A 400 -9.95 -23.65 -3.65
N THR A 401 -9.65 -22.85 -2.62
CA THR A 401 -8.30 -22.75 -2.03
C THR A 401 -7.84 -24.09 -1.44
N MET A 402 -8.71 -24.78 -0.70
CA MET A 402 -8.38 -26.09 -0.11
C MET A 402 -8.19 -27.18 -1.18
N ASP A 403 -9.03 -27.18 -2.21
CA ASP A 403 -8.91 -28.14 -3.32
C ASP A 403 -7.60 -27.94 -4.09
N THR A 404 -7.23 -26.68 -4.34
CA THR A 404 -5.97 -26.34 -5.00
C THR A 404 -4.76 -26.70 -4.14
N ALA A 405 -4.80 -26.42 -2.83
CA ALA A 405 -3.72 -26.78 -1.93
C ALA A 405 -3.53 -28.30 -1.77
N ASP A 406 -4.62 -29.08 -1.83
CA ASP A 406 -4.56 -30.54 -1.89
C ASP A 406 -4.00 -31.05 -3.23
N GLU A 407 -4.32 -30.40 -4.35
CA GLU A 407 -3.88 -30.81 -5.69
C GLU A 407 -2.38 -30.59 -5.92
N TYR A 408 -1.85 -29.46 -5.46
CA TYR A 408 -0.46 -29.05 -5.69
C TYR A 408 0.45 -29.23 -4.45
N ASP A 409 0.02 -30.02 -3.47
CA ASP A 409 0.77 -30.33 -2.24
C ASP A 409 1.27 -29.08 -1.49
N LEU A 410 0.45 -28.03 -1.42
CA LEU A 410 0.88 -26.73 -0.90
C LEU A 410 0.91 -26.67 0.63
N TRP A 411 0.25 -27.59 1.34
CA TRP A 411 0.05 -27.50 2.80
C TRP A 411 1.33 -27.43 3.65
N ASP A 412 2.45 -27.94 3.13
CA ASP A 412 3.75 -27.90 3.82
C ASP A 412 4.58 -26.65 3.49
N THR A 413 4.10 -25.78 2.59
CA THR A 413 4.74 -24.50 2.26
C THR A 413 4.57 -23.47 3.39
N GLU A 414 5.47 -22.49 3.45
CA GLU A 414 5.48 -21.47 4.51
C GLU A 414 4.14 -20.73 4.66
N LEU A 415 3.48 -20.36 3.55
CA LEU A 415 2.15 -19.74 3.59
C LEU A 415 1.07 -20.71 4.07
N PHE A 416 0.90 -21.85 3.39
CA PHE A 416 -0.27 -22.71 3.62
C PHE A 416 -0.17 -23.53 4.90
N SER A 417 1.05 -23.77 5.41
CA SER A 417 1.25 -24.41 6.72
C SER A 417 0.61 -23.60 7.86
N GLN A 418 0.45 -22.28 7.69
CA GLN A 418 -0.26 -21.41 8.62
C GLN A 418 -1.77 -21.68 8.66
N PHE A 419 -2.34 -22.15 7.55
CA PHE A 419 -3.76 -22.50 7.42
C PHE A 419 -4.05 -23.97 7.71
N SER A 420 -3.02 -24.83 7.83
CA SER A 420 -3.16 -26.27 8.13
C SER A 420 -3.99 -26.56 9.39
N ALA A 421 -3.98 -25.66 10.38
CA ALA A 421 -4.80 -25.78 11.57
C ALA A 421 -6.30 -25.79 11.25
N VAL A 422 -6.75 -25.05 10.23
CA VAL A 422 -8.14 -25.07 9.76
C VAL A 422 -8.43 -26.41 9.08
N GLN A 423 -7.53 -26.91 8.25
CA GLN A 423 -7.62 -28.25 7.63
C GLN A 423 -7.72 -29.35 8.70
N ASP A 424 -6.89 -29.29 9.74
CA ASP A 424 -6.86 -30.23 10.86
C ASP A 424 -8.16 -30.20 11.70
N VAL A 425 -8.67 -29.00 11.97
CA VAL A 425 -9.89 -28.80 12.78
C VAL A 425 -11.12 -29.28 12.03
N THR A 426 -11.21 -28.99 10.73
CA THR A 426 -12.31 -29.42 9.85
C THR A 426 -12.18 -30.89 9.45
N GLY A 427 -10.97 -31.47 9.53
CA GLY A 427 -10.66 -32.78 8.98
C GLY A 427 -10.69 -32.79 7.45
N GLY A 428 -10.41 -31.64 6.82
CA GLY A 428 -10.53 -31.43 5.37
C GLY A 428 -11.95 -31.28 4.86
N ASP A 429 -12.94 -31.07 5.73
CA ASP A 429 -14.34 -30.90 5.36
C ASP A 429 -14.61 -29.45 4.92
N ARG A 430 -14.97 -29.27 3.63
CA ARG A 430 -15.19 -27.95 3.03
C ARG A 430 -16.42 -27.25 3.58
N GLU A 431 -17.50 -27.97 3.89
CA GLU A 431 -18.71 -27.37 4.49
C GLU A 431 -18.39 -26.79 5.87
N GLN A 432 -17.62 -27.53 6.68
CA GLN A 432 -17.16 -27.03 7.98
C GLN A 432 -16.18 -25.85 7.86
N ALA A 433 -15.31 -25.85 6.84
CA ALA A 433 -14.41 -24.74 6.56
C ALA A 433 -15.20 -23.47 6.22
N VAL A 434 -16.23 -23.58 5.37
CA VAL A 434 -17.16 -22.48 5.02
C VAL A 434 -17.87 -21.93 6.26
N GLU A 435 -18.40 -22.81 7.12
CA GLU A 435 -19.06 -22.37 8.37
C GLU A 435 -18.11 -21.60 9.30
N ILE A 436 -16.86 -22.06 9.43
CA ILE A 436 -15.83 -21.37 10.23
C ILE A 436 -15.46 -20.04 9.57
N ALA A 437 -15.21 -20.04 8.26
CA ALA A 437 -14.80 -18.84 7.54
C ALA A 437 -15.85 -17.72 7.65
N SER A 438 -17.12 -18.05 7.45
CA SER A 438 -18.23 -17.10 7.60
C SER A 438 -18.38 -16.63 9.06
N ALA A 439 -18.23 -17.52 10.05
CA ALA A 439 -18.37 -17.16 11.46
C ALA A 439 -17.24 -16.26 12.00
N PHE A 440 -16.05 -16.31 11.38
CA PHE A 440 -14.87 -15.53 11.76
C PHE A 440 -14.46 -14.51 10.69
N ALA A 441 -15.38 -14.12 9.82
CA ALA A 441 -15.15 -13.21 8.70
C ALA A 441 -14.37 -11.93 9.10
N SER A 442 -14.74 -11.29 10.21
CA SER A 442 -14.06 -10.08 10.71
C SER A 442 -12.62 -10.29 11.21
N LEU A 443 -12.17 -11.53 11.39
CA LEU A 443 -10.84 -11.86 11.92
C LEU A 443 -9.92 -12.42 10.84
N ILE A 444 -10.36 -13.45 10.11
CA ILE A 444 -9.46 -14.30 9.33
C ILE A 444 -9.18 -13.80 7.91
N ASN A 445 -9.92 -12.80 7.44
CA ASN A 445 -9.71 -12.17 6.13
C ASN A 445 -8.59 -11.11 6.19
N ILE A 446 -7.53 -11.38 6.95
CA ILE A 446 -6.51 -10.41 7.36
C ILE A 446 -5.95 -9.63 6.16
N GLY A 447 -5.60 -10.37 5.10
CA GLY A 447 -5.01 -9.85 3.89
C GLY A 447 -6.00 -9.55 2.76
N LEU A 448 -7.31 -9.79 2.91
CA LEU A 448 -8.27 -9.61 1.83
C LEU A 448 -8.24 -8.18 1.23
N LEU A 449 -7.98 -8.11 -0.07
CA LEU A 449 -8.03 -6.91 -0.93
C LEU A 449 -9.33 -6.94 -1.74
N THR A 450 -10.41 -6.46 -1.11
CA THR A 450 -11.70 -6.24 -1.78
C THR A 450 -11.70 -4.91 -2.52
N ALA A 451 -12.76 -4.61 -3.28
CA ALA A 451 -12.94 -3.30 -3.90
C ALA A 451 -12.83 -2.16 -2.86
N VAL A 452 -12.25 -1.05 -3.28
CA VAL A 452 -12.02 0.15 -2.48
C VAL A 452 -12.41 1.39 -3.28
N ASP A 453 -13.06 2.33 -2.61
CA ASP A 453 -13.18 3.70 -3.08
C ASP A 453 -12.18 4.56 -2.31
N THR A 454 -11.36 5.32 -3.02
CA THR A 454 -10.43 6.26 -2.42
C THR A 454 -10.83 7.69 -2.71
N ARG A 455 -10.51 8.59 -1.79
CA ARG A 455 -10.62 10.04 -2.00
C ARG A 455 -9.34 10.71 -1.59
N THR A 456 -8.77 11.49 -2.49
CA THR A 456 -7.57 12.27 -2.24
C THR A 456 -7.83 13.73 -2.56
N TRP A 457 -7.58 14.60 -1.59
CA TRP A 457 -7.57 16.04 -1.77
C TRP A 457 -6.12 16.54 -1.68
N ARG A 458 -5.69 17.34 -2.64
CA ARG A 458 -4.35 17.96 -2.66
C ARG A 458 -4.48 19.45 -2.93
N ASP A 459 -3.69 20.25 -2.23
CA ASP A 459 -3.57 21.70 -2.46
C ASP A 459 -2.20 22.17 -1.99
N ASN A 460 -1.47 22.95 -2.80
CA ASN A 460 -0.30 23.70 -2.35
C ASN A 460 0.71 22.88 -1.48
N GLY A 461 1.02 21.66 -1.91
CA GLY A 461 1.95 20.77 -1.21
C GLY A 461 1.45 20.19 0.12
N VAL A 462 0.15 20.22 0.40
CA VAL A 462 -0.53 19.41 1.42
C VAL A 462 -1.54 18.46 0.77
N MET A 463 -1.68 17.27 1.33
CA MET A 463 -2.60 16.23 0.85
C MET A 463 -3.30 15.54 2.02
N LEU A 464 -4.55 15.14 1.81
CA LEU A 464 -5.30 14.23 2.67
C LEU A 464 -5.90 13.14 1.81
N SER A 465 -5.68 11.88 2.16
CA SER A 465 -6.23 10.73 1.44
C SER A 465 -6.89 9.74 2.39
N SER A 466 -8.01 9.15 1.99
CA SER A 466 -8.75 8.13 2.74
C SER A 466 -9.31 7.02 1.84
N ALA A 467 -9.22 5.78 2.32
CA ALA A 467 -9.92 4.62 1.77
C ALA A 467 -11.29 4.56 2.45
N ILE A 468 -12.34 4.85 1.69
CA ILE A 468 -13.69 5.10 2.20
C ILE A 468 -14.34 3.77 2.57
N ASP A 469 -14.83 3.69 3.81
CA ASP A 469 -15.55 2.51 4.33
C ASP A 469 -14.86 1.15 4.07
N TYR A 470 -13.53 1.13 4.02
CA TYR A 470 -12.77 -0.10 3.71
C TYR A 470 -12.70 -1.03 4.93
N ARG A 471 -13.56 -2.05 4.93
CA ARG A 471 -13.62 -3.14 5.94
C ARG A 471 -13.73 -2.65 7.40
N PRO A 472 -14.67 -1.74 7.72
CA PRO A 472 -14.71 -1.04 8.99
C PRO A 472 -14.88 -1.98 10.18
N GLY A 473 -14.00 -1.83 11.17
CA GLY A 473 -14.04 -2.61 12.41
C GLY A 473 -13.50 -4.04 12.30
N GLU A 474 -13.03 -4.47 11.13
CA GLU A 474 -12.40 -5.76 10.94
C GLU A 474 -10.91 -5.73 11.28
N PHE A 475 -10.35 -6.91 11.53
CA PHE A 475 -8.92 -7.08 11.67
C PHE A 475 -8.26 -7.01 10.28
N GLY A 476 -7.20 -6.20 10.20
CA GLY A 476 -6.40 -6.06 9.00
C GLY A 476 -4.92 -5.90 9.32
N HIS A 477 -4.09 -6.20 8.33
CA HIS A 477 -2.64 -6.08 8.40
C HIS A 477 -2.12 -5.49 7.09
N GLN A 478 -1.10 -4.64 7.18
CA GLN A 478 -0.45 -3.92 6.08
C GLN A 478 -1.33 -2.91 5.33
N TYR A 479 -2.54 -2.63 5.80
CA TYR A 479 -3.35 -1.54 5.25
C TYR A 479 -2.92 -0.19 5.79
N HIS A 480 -3.11 0.83 4.97
CA HIS A 480 -2.99 2.22 5.36
C HIS A 480 -4.26 2.98 4.96
N ALA A 481 -5.20 3.08 5.91
CA ALA A 481 -6.56 3.53 5.62
C ALA A 481 -6.70 5.02 5.32
N TRP A 482 -5.77 5.86 5.79
CA TRP A 482 -5.75 7.29 5.52
C TRP A 482 -4.41 7.92 5.94
N GLN A 483 -4.08 9.08 5.36
CA GLN A 483 -2.96 9.93 5.80
C GLN A 483 -3.13 11.40 5.41
N ALA A 484 -2.64 12.28 6.28
CA ALA A 484 -2.34 13.67 5.98
C ALA A 484 -0.84 13.82 5.70
N THR A 485 -0.47 14.43 4.57
CA THR A 485 0.92 14.58 4.11
C THR A 485 1.23 16.04 3.86
N LEU A 486 2.20 16.59 4.61
CA LEU A 486 2.64 17.99 4.55
C LEU A 486 4.12 18.11 4.14
N GLY A 487 4.71 17.04 3.59
CA GLY A 487 6.10 16.97 3.14
C GLY A 487 6.69 15.56 3.25
N GLU A 488 8.00 15.42 3.04
CA GLU A 488 8.69 14.13 2.98
C GLU A 488 8.52 13.30 4.26
N ARG A 489 8.50 13.97 5.41
CA ARG A 489 8.46 13.37 6.75
C ARG A 489 7.34 13.93 7.63
N ALA A 490 6.73 15.03 7.22
CA ALA A 490 5.70 15.74 7.97
C ALA A 490 4.35 15.10 7.66
N ILE A 491 4.06 13.97 8.31
CA ILE A 491 2.87 13.16 8.06
C ILE A 491 2.07 12.95 9.33
N ALA A 492 0.79 12.62 9.17
CA ALA A 492 -0.04 12.13 10.26
C ALA A 492 -1.07 11.10 9.82
N PHE A 493 -1.25 10.05 10.62
CA PHE A 493 -2.30 9.05 10.47
C PHE A 493 -2.60 8.42 11.83
N THR A 494 -3.67 7.63 11.91
CA THR A 494 -4.03 6.89 13.13
C THR A 494 -4.15 5.39 12.88
N THR A 495 -4.03 4.59 13.93
CA THR A 495 -4.36 3.15 13.91
C THR A 495 -5.05 2.72 15.22
N SER A 496 -5.62 1.51 15.19
CA SER A 496 -6.04 0.76 16.37
C SER A 496 -5.18 -0.51 16.47
N PRO A 497 -4.08 -0.49 17.22
CA PRO A 497 -3.02 -1.49 17.11
C PRO A 497 -3.41 -2.89 17.60
N GLY A 498 -2.88 -3.90 16.91
CA GLY A 498 -3.08 -5.32 17.24
C GLY A 498 -2.20 -5.82 18.40
N ASN A 499 -1.00 -5.27 18.54
CA ASN A 499 -0.01 -5.62 19.57
C ASN A 499 0.57 -4.37 20.23
N ALA A 500 1.45 -4.55 21.22
CA ALA A 500 2.33 -3.48 21.70
C ALA A 500 3.55 -3.35 20.78
N PRO A 501 4.25 -2.20 20.78
CA PRO A 501 5.47 -2.05 19.99
C PRO A 501 6.46 -3.16 20.30
N LEU A 502 7.06 -3.73 19.26
CA LEU A 502 8.08 -4.77 19.39
C LEU A 502 9.45 -4.13 19.68
N GLU A 503 10.16 -4.64 20.69
CA GLU A 503 11.55 -4.26 20.94
C GLU A 503 12.43 -4.74 19.77
N ASN A 504 12.99 -3.81 19.00
CA ASN A 504 13.80 -4.12 17.84
C ASN A 504 14.74 -2.94 17.48
N GLU A 505 15.82 -3.20 16.74
CA GLU A 505 16.74 -2.16 16.26
C GLU A 505 16.14 -1.37 15.08
N ALA A 506 15.25 -1.99 14.32
CA ALA A 506 14.54 -1.40 13.19
C ALA A 506 13.03 -1.74 13.24
N TRP A 507 12.23 -0.98 12.50
CA TRP A 507 10.80 -1.26 12.37
C TRP A 507 10.59 -2.66 11.78
N PRO A 508 9.88 -3.56 12.50
CA PRO A 508 9.60 -4.88 11.97
C PRO A 508 8.51 -4.80 10.90
N ASP A 509 8.67 -5.56 9.82
CA ASP A 509 7.68 -5.62 8.74
C ASP A 509 6.32 -6.17 9.22
N ALA A 510 6.33 -7.07 10.20
CA ALA A 510 5.12 -7.66 10.77
C ALA A 510 4.62 -6.99 12.06
N ASP A 511 4.93 -5.70 12.23
CA ASP A 511 4.45 -4.95 13.37
C ASP A 511 2.95 -4.61 13.23
N LEU A 512 2.14 -5.06 14.21
CA LEU A 512 0.72 -4.71 14.29
C LEU A 512 0.48 -3.38 15.02
N TYR A 513 1.52 -2.67 15.47
CA TYR A 513 1.35 -1.39 16.17
C TYR A 513 1.03 -0.29 15.16
N TRP A 514 1.87 -0.14 14.12
CA TRP A 514 1.65 0.85 13.06
C TRP A 514 1.01 0.29 11.78
N ASN A 515 1.02 -1.03 11.56
CA ASN A 515 0.51 -1.64 10.32
C ASN A 515 -0.62 -2.64 10.52
N GLY A 516 -1.27 -2.69 11.68
CA GLY A 516 -2.32 -3.69 11.86
C GLY A 516 -3.27 -3.44 13.01
N GLY A 517 -4.18 -4.39 13.17
CA GLY A 517 -5.27 -4.32 14.14
C GLY A 517 -6.57 -3.93 13.46
N VAL A 518 -7.35 -3.04 14.07
CA VAL A 518 -8.74 -2.78 13.67
C VAL A 518 -8.80 -1.64 12.65
N GLN A 519 -9.42 -1.90 11.50
CA GLN A 519 -9.59 -0.88 10.45
C GLN A 519 -10.64 0.17 10.85
N PRO A 520 -10.41 1.47 10.55
CA PRO A 520 -11.39 2.51 10.78
C PRO A 520 -12.52 2.46 9.74
N GLN A 521 -13.65 3.05 10.10
CA GLN A 521 -14.60 3.57 9.14
C GLN A 521 -14.16 5.00 8.77
N SER A 522 -13.68 5.18 7.55
CA SER A 522 -13.15 6.47 7.07
C SER A 522 -14.14 7.17 6.15
N HIS A 523 -14.34 8.47 6.36
CA HIS A 523 -15.07 9.33 5.43
C HIS A 523 -14.30 10.62 5.21
N GLN A 524 -14.26 11.10 3.97
CA GLN A 524 -13.56 12.33 3.59
C GLN A 524 -14.39 13.18 2.62
N VAL A 525 -14.34 14.49 2.82
CA VAL A 525 -14.80 15.51 1.87
C VAL A 525 -13.75 16.60 1.82
N GLY A 526 -13.14 16.78 0.65
CA GLY A 526 -12.08 17.77 0.46
C GLY A 526 -10.99 17.68 1.55
N PRO A 527 -10.68 18.79 2.26
CA PRO A 527 -9.60 18.84 3.23
C PRO A 527 -9.93 18.23 4.61
N ALA A 528 -11.12 17.65 4.83
CA ALA A 528 -11.54 17.12 6.13
C ALA A 528 -11.98 15.66 6.08
N ALA A 529 -11.62 14.90 7.12
CA ALA A 529 -12.03 13.50 7.27
C ALA A 529 -12.41 13.11 8.71
N ILE A 530 -13.26 12.10 8.81
CA ILE A 530 -13.70 11.47 10.07
C ILE A 530 -13.27 10.01 10.04
N GLN A 531 -12.55 9.58 11.07
CA GLN A 531 -11.99 8.24 11.21
C GLN A 531 -12.58 7.58 12.46
N ILE A 532 -13.44 6.59 12.28
CA ILE A 532 -14.18 5.93 13.38
C ILE A 532 -13.64 4.51 13.57
N TYR A 533 -12.87 4.31 14.63
CA TYR A 533 -12.50 2.97 15.07
C TYR A 533 -13.65 2.39 15.89
N ARG A 534 -14.14 1.21 15.48
CA ARG A 534 -15.16 0.45 16.22
C ARG A 534 -15.03 -1.04 15.89
N PRO A 535 -14.35 -1.84 16.73
CA PRO A 535 -14.20 -3.27 16.49
C PRO A 535 -15.55 -3.98 16.30
N SER A 536 -15.66 -4.78 15.23
CA SER A 536 -16.82 -5.63 14.93
C SER A 536 -16.75 -6.99 15.62
N TYR A 537 -15.65 -7.27 16.32
CA TYR A 537 -15.42 -8.50 17.08
C TYR A 537 -14.76 -8.19 18.43
N ALA A 538 -14.91 -9.12 19.38
CA ALA A 538 -14.28 -8.99 20.69
C ALA A 538 -12.81 -9.43 20.61
N SER A 539 -11.89 -8.65 21.17
CA SER A 539 -10.47 -9.03 21.22
C SER A 539 -10.33 -10.43 21.81
N PRO A 540 -9.74 -11.38 21.08
CA PRO A 540 -9.43 -12.69 21.63
C PRO A 540 -8.51 -12.57 22.84
N GLY A 541 -8.65 -13.50 23.79
CA GLY A 541 -7.66 -13.70 24.86
C GLY A 541 -6.64 -14.77 24.46
N GLU A 542 -5.85 -15.23 25.42
CA GLU A 542 -4.88 -16.32 25.23
C GLU A 542 -5.52 -17.53 24.53
N GLY A 543 -4.90 -17.99 23.44
CA GLY A 543 -5.38 -19.15 22.68
C GLY A 543 -5.17 -19.04 21.16
N LEU A 544 -5.92 -19.84 20.41
CA LEU A 544 -5.73 -20.01 18.95
C LEU A 544 -5.88 -18.70 18.15
N LEU A 545 -6.68 -17.76 18.63
CA LEU A 545 -6.98 -16.50 17.96
C LEU A 545 -6.25 -15.29 18.59
N GLU A 546 -5.27 -15.53 19.47
CA GLU A 546 -4.56 -14.45 20.19
C GLU A 546 -3.90 -13.44 19.24
N ALA A 547 -3.40 -13.90 18.09
CA ALA A 547 -2.76 -13.05 17.07
C ALA A 547 -3.71 -12.00 16.44
N PHE A 548 -5.03 -12.16 16.61
CA PHE A 548 -6.06 -11.24 16.11
C PHE A 548 -6.55 -10.27 17.20
N GLY A 549 -5.86 -10.23 18.34
CA GLY A 549 -6.12 -9.29 19.42
C GLY A 549 -5.95 -7.84 19.00
N TYR A 550 -6.46 -6.94 19.84
CA TYR A 550 -6.20 -5.51 19.73
C TYR A 550 -6.01 -4.89 21.11
N LEU A 551 -5.24 -3.82 21.18
CA LEU A 551 -5.04 -3.08 22.41
C LEU A 551 -6.24 -2.18 22.73
N PRO A 552 -6.51 -1.88 24.02
CA PRO A 552 -7.58 -0.96 24.41
C PRO A 552 -7.16 0.51 24.25
N LEU A 553 -6.66 0.87 23.07
CA LEU A 553 -6.26 2.20 22.67
C LEU A 553 -6.37 2.39 21.16
N THR A 554 -6.41 3.64 20.73
CA THR A 554 -6.06 4.07 19.37
C THR A 554 -4.96 5.10 19.49
N HIS A 555 -4.19 5.35 18.45
CA HIS A 555 -3.11 6.34 18.50
C HIS A 555 -2.85 6.99 17.15
N ALA A 556 -2.15 8.12 17.18
CA ALA A 556 -1.74 8.86 16.00
C ALA A 556 -0.20 8.90 15.91
N TYR A 557 0.32 8.67 14.71
CA TYR A 557 1.70 8.99 14.37
C TYR A 557 1.78 10.47 13.99
N VAL A 558 2.57 11.26 14.72
CA VAL A 558 2.79 12.70 14.46
C VAL A 558 4.21 13.07 14.90
N PRO A 559 5.22 13.03 14.02
CA PRO A 559 6.63 13.20 14.39
C PRO A 559 6.95 14.66 14.75
N THR A 560 6.88 15.01 16.04
CA THR A 560 6.86 16.42 16.48
C THR A 560 8.12 17.22 16.10
N GLU A 561 9.30 16.60 16.07
CA GLU A 561 10.55 17.27 15.67
C GLU A 561 10.64 17.60 14.18
N VAL A 562 9.77 17.01 13.35
CA VAL A 562 9.72 17.28 11.91
C VAL A 562 8.88 18.52 11.60
N PHE A 563 7.85 18.77 12.41
CA PHE A 563 7.00 19.95 12.30
C PHE A 563 7.71 21.18 12.88
N ASP A 564 7.45 22.35 12.28
CA ASP A 564 8.01 23.61 12.77
C ASP A 564 7.40 24.02 14.11
N GLU A 565 6.15 23.61 14.34
CA GLU A 565 5.37 23.92 15.52
C GLU A 565 4.28 22.87 15.72
N VAL A 566 4.10 22.41 16.97
CA VAL A 566 3.03 21.50 17.40
C VAL A 566 2.40 22.03 18.68
N VAL A 567 1.06 22.14 18.69
CA VAL A 567 0.27 22.71 19.78
C VAL A 567 -0.87 21.76 20.14
N GLN A 568 -0.85 21.22 21.37
CA GLN A 568 -1.95 20.44 21.92
C GLN A 568 -2.85 21.32 22.78
N VAL A 569 -4.14 21.39 22.44
CA VAL A 569 -5.16 22.15 23.18
C VAL A 569 -6.00 21.20 24.04
N PRO A 570 -5.95 21.30 25.38
CA PRO A 570 -6.75 20.46 26.26
C PRO A 570 -8.26 20.62 26.03
N ALA A 571 -9.03 19.59 26.39
CA ALA A 571 -10.48 19.65 26.41
C ALA A 571 -10.96 20.83 27.30
N GLY A 572 -11.63 21.82 26.70
CA GLY A 572 -12.05 23.07 27.37
C GLY A 572 -11.53 24.37 26.75
N GLY A 573 -10.63 24.30 25.75
CA GLY A 573 -10.19 25.44 24.92
C GLY A 573 -8.86 26.06 25.34
N LEU A 574 -8.39 27.04 24.55
CA LEU A 574 -7.23 27.88 24.87
C LEU A 574 -7.63 28.91 25.95
N ASP A 575 -6.85 29.03 27.03
CA ASP A 575 -7.00 30.13 27.99
C ASP A 575 -6.39 31.41 27.37
N PRO A 576 -7.18 32.44 27.04
CA PRO A 576 -6.70 33.60 26.30
C PRO A 576 -5.73 34.51 27.08
N ASP A 577 -5.49 34.22 28.37
CA ASP A 577 -4.49 34.91 29.20
C ASP A 577 -3.34 34.00 29.67
N SER A 578 -3.22 32.76 29.17
CA SER A 578 -2.13 31.84 29.57
C SER A 578 -0.83 32.09 28.80
N GLY A 579 -0.21 33.24 29.04
CA GLY A 579 1.24 33.21 29.22
C GLY A 579 1.52 32.42 30.50
N SER A 580 1.86 31.14 30.40
CA SER A 580 2.34 30.26 31.49
C SER A 580 1.79 30.62 32.88
N THR A 581 0.73 29.99 33.38
CA THR A 581 0.41 30.19 34.80
C THR A 581 -0.26 29.03 35.53
N THR A 582 0.35 28.74 36.68
CA THR A 582 -0.17 28.05 37.88
C THR A 582 -1.57 28.49 38.33
N THR A 583 -2.33 27.52 38.83
CA THR A 583 -3.61 27.53 39.60
C THR A 583 -3.97 28.77 40.45
N ASP A 584 -5.24 29.25 40.45
CA ASP A 584 -6.31 28.93 41.45
C ASP A 584 -7.61 29.83 41.40
N ALA A 585 -8.74 29.20 41.79
CA ALA A 585 -10.16 29.55 42.13
C ALA A 585 -10.86 30.95 42.07
N GLY A 586 -12.13 30.95 41.60
CA GLY A 586 -13.31 31.49 42.35
C GLY A 586 -14.48 32.24 41.65
N GLY A 587 -15.70 31.67 41.61
CA GLY A 587 -16.97 32.30 42.12
C GLY A 587 -17.99 33.10 41.25
N THR A 588 -19.00 32.41 40.68
CA THR A 588 -20.49 32.64 40.58
C THR A 588 -21.17 33.97 40.14
N THR A 589 -22.14 33.93 39.17
CA THR A 589 -23.65 33.95 39.32
C THR A 589 -24.42 34.23 37.98
N GLY A 590 -25.63 33.62 37.79
CA GLY A 590 -26.43 33.46 36.53
C GLY A 590 -27.36 34.62 36.07
N THR A 591 -28.28 34.58 35.09
CA THR A 591 -29.19 33.62 34.36
C THR A 591 -29.95 34.42 33.26
N PRO A 592 -30.84 33.91 32.37
CA PRO A 592 -30.99 32.61 31.66
C PRO A 592 -31.21 32.74 30.12
N GLU A 593 -30.93 31.68 29.35
CA GLU A 593 -31.23 31.58 27.90
C GLU A 593 -31.89 30.24 27.53
N VAL A 594 -32.43 30.21 26.31
CA VAL A 594 -33.34 29.22 25.70
C VAL A 594 -32.76 27.79 25.71
N THR A 595 -33.60 26.81 26.03
CA THR A 595 -33.22 25.38 26.15
C THR A 595 -32.93 24.72 24.81
N VAL A 596 -31.64 24.59 24.49
CA VAL A 596 -31.04 23.48 23.74
C VAL A 596 -30.72 22.37 24.77
N PRO A 597 -30.97 21.08 24.52
CA PRO A 597 -30.58 20.02 25.45
C PRO A 597 -29.06 20.04 25.68
N ALA A 598 -28.63 19.93 26.94
CA ALA A 598 -27.23 20.02 27.32
C ALA A 598 -26.40 18.93 26.61
N ALA A 599 -25.37 19.35 25.88
CA ALA A 599 -24.33 18.48 25.37
C ALA A 599 -23.64 17.77 26.55
N PRO A 600 -23.28 16.48 26.43
CA PRO A 600 -22.32 15.87 27.35
C PRO A 600 -21.01 16.68 27.30
N GLU A 601 -20.32 16.79 28.44
CA GLU A 601 -19.04 17.53 28.56
C GLU A 601 -18.10 17.16 27.39
N ALA A 602 -17.63 18.17 26.64
CA ALA A 602 -16.68 17.97 25.56
C ALA A 602 -15.40 17.36 26.14
N ASN A 603 -15.13 16.09 25.81
CA ASN A 603 -13.97 15.33 26.32
C ASN A 603 -12.82 15.24 25.30
N GLY A 604 -13.02 15.75 24.08
CA GLY A 604 -12.02 15.70 23.03
C GLY A 604 -11.06 16.88 23.01
N ALA A 605 -9.87 16.66 22.47
CA ALA A 605 -8.78 17.62 22.42
C ALA A 605 -8.26 17.75 20.99
N TRP A 606 -7.92 18.98 20.60
CA TRP A 606 -7.26 19.27 19.32
C TRP A 606 -5.74 19.22 19.50
N LEU A 607 -5.06 18.72 18.48
CA LEU A 607 -3.66 18.90 18.22
C LEU A 607 -3.54 19.66 16.89
N PHE A 608 -2.72 20.69 16.87
CA PHE A 608 -2.38 21.44 15.68
C PHE A 608 -0.90 21.29 15.38
N ALA A 609 -0.54 21.17 14.11
CA ALA A 609 0.85 21.19 13.68
C ALA A 609 0.99 21.97 12.36
N ARG A 610 2.18 22.52 12.09
CA ARG A 610 2.48 23.13 10.79
C ARG A 610 3.87 22.79 10.28
N LYS A 611 4.00 22.72 8.96
CA LYS A 611 5.27 22.60 8.23
C LYS A 611 5.30 23.65 7.12
N GLY A 612 6.05 24.72 7.33
CA GLY A 612 5.97 25.92 6.50
C GLY A 612 4.55 26.49 6.52
N ASP A 613 3.99 26.63 5.32
CA ASP A 613 2.66 27.19 5.05
C ASP A 613 1.56 26.13 4.97
N ARG A 614 1.81 24.93 5.52
CA ARG A 614 0.89 23.78 5.50
C ARG A 614 0.50 23.40 6.92
N TYR A 615 -0.78 23.15 7.14
CA TYR A 615 -1.39 23.04 8.46
C TYR A 615 -2.11 21.70 8.64
N LEU A 616 -2.02 21.16 9.85
CA LEU A 616 -2.69 19.94 10.29
C LEU A 616 -3.48 20.25 11.56
N GLY A 617 -4.75 19.89 11.57
CA GLY A 617 -5.59 19.81 12.76
C GLY A 617 -6.04 18.37 12.97
N LEU A 618 -5.77 17.83 14.15
CA LEU A 618 -6.13 16.47 14.53
C LEU A 618 -6.87 16.48 15.87
N TRP A 619 -8.13 16.08 15.87
CA TRP A 619 -8.96 15.98 17.06
C TRP A 619 -9.21 14.53 17.44
N SER A 620 -9.17 14.22 18.73
CA SER A 620 -9.59 12.93 19.27
C SER A 620 -10.77 13.11 20.22
N ASN A 621 -11.79 12.25 20.11
CA ASN A 621 -12.90 12.21 21.06
C ASN A 621 -12.48 11.79 22.46
N ARG A 622 -11.38 11.04 22.57
CA ARG A 622 -10.76 10.65 23.83
C ARG A 622 -9.57 11.55 24.17
N PRO A 623 -9.29 11.79 25.47
CA PRO A 623 -8.06 12.43 25.88
C PRO A 623 -6.83 11.70 25.35
N THR A 624 -5.83 12.47 24.92
CA THR A 624 -4.58 11.96 24.35
C THR A 624 -3.38 12.30 25.21
N GLU A 625 -2.38 11.43 25.20
CA GLU A 625 -1.09 11.64 25.83
C GLU A 625 0.05 11.18 24.92
N TRP A 626 1.17 11.89 24.95
CA TRP A 626 2.38 11.48 24.25
C TRP A 626 3.06 10.32 24.98
N VAL A 627 3.48 9.32 24.21
CA VAL A 627 4.35 8.23 24.70
C VAL A 627 5.81 8.58 24.41
N ASP A 628 6.66 8.35 25.40
CA ASP A 628 8.11 8.54 25.29
C ASP A 628 8.79 7.18 25.02
N HIS A 629 9.22 6.99 23.77
CA HIS A 629 9.90 5.77 23.29
C HIS A 629 11.43 5.83 23.43
N ASN A 630 12.00 6.93 23.96
CA ASN A 630 13.46 7.12 24.01
C ASN A 630 14.21 6.18 24.96
N SER A 631 13.51 5.35 25.74
CA SER A 631 14.11 4.58 26.83
C SER A 631 13.70 3.10 26.91
N ASP A 632 12.87 2.62 25.99
CA ASP A 632 12.28 1.28 26.05
C ASP A 632 12.71 0.32 24.92
N GLY A 633 13.53 0.78 23.97
CA GLY A 633 14.03 -0.07 22.89
C GLY A 633 13.05 -0.25 21.74
N THR A 634 11.96 0.52 21.73
CA THR A 634 11.06 0.62 20.58
C THR A 634 11.79 1.30 19.41
N PRO A 635 11.70 0.79 18.17
CA PRO A 635 12.21 1.49 17.01
C PRO A 635 11.60 2.89 16.93
N THR A 636 12.41 3.91 16.66
CA THR A 636 11.92 5.30 16.49
C THR A 636 12.09 5.81 15.07
N GLY A 637 12.72 5.02 14.18
CA GLY A 637 13.11 5.51 12.85
C GLY A 637 14.11 6.67 12.89
N GLY A 638 14.87 6.78 13.98
CA GLY A 638 15.80 7.89 14.22
C GLY A 638 15.18 9.13 14.86
N LEU A 639 13.89 9.09 15.20
CA LEU A 639 13.23 10.16 15.94
C LEU A 639 13.69 10.19 17.41
N THR A 640 13.79 11.40 17.96
CA THR A 640 14.24 11.65 19.35
C THR A 640 13.23 12.43 20.19
N GLU A 641 12.27 13.10 19.56
CA GLU A 641 11.15 13.76 20.23
C GLU A 641 9.86 12.92 20.13
N PRO A 642 8.80 13.23 20.90
CA PRO A 642 7.56 12.47 20.84
C PRO A 642 6.96 12.37 19.44
N PHE A 643 6.48 11.18 19.08
CA PHE A 643 5.82 10.94 17.79
C PHE A 643 4.55 10.07 17.89
N ASP A 644 4.27 9.51 19.06
CA ASP A 644 3.16 8.59 19.30
C ASP A 644 2.15 9.22 20.27
N LEU A 645 1.04 9.71 19.73
CA LEU A 645 -0.03 10.35 20.47
C LEU A 645 -1.15 9.35 20.75
N VAL A 646 -1.23 8.85 21.99
CA VAL A 646 -2.09 7.74 22.37
C VAL A 646 -3.40 8.20 23.02
N ALA A 647 -4.52 7.67 22.53
CA ALA A 647 -5.85 7.76 23.13
C ALA A 647 -6.24 6.42 23.80
N ARG A 648 -6.07 6.35 25.13
CA ARG A 648 -6.37 5.13 25.92
C ARG A 648 -7.86 5.02 26.28
N GLY A 649 -8.26 3.80 26.67
CA GLY A 649 -9.56 3.54 27.31
C GLY A 649 -10.50 2.66 26.50
N GLY A 650 -10.09 2.23 25.32
CA GLY A 650 -10.80 1.33 24.42
C GLY A 650 -10.17 1.37 23.01
N ALA A 651 -10.48 0.37 22.20
CA ALA A 651 -10.11 0.33 20.78
C ALA A 651 -11.08 1.15 19.90
N ASP A 652 -12.14 1.71 20.49
CA ASP A 652 -13.22 2.41 19.80
C ASP A 652 -13.11 3.94 19.92
N ASN A 653 -12.55 4.67 18.97
CA ASN A 653 -12.38 6.12 19.07
C ASN A 653 -12.84 6.82 17.79
N VAL A 654 -13.11 8.13 17.89
CA VAL A 654 -13.31 8.99 16.73
C VAL A 654 -12.14 9.95 16.67
N TRP A 655 -11.47 9.97 15.52
CA TRP A 655 -10.52 11.01 15.15
C TRP A 655 -11.14 11.87 14.05
N VAL A 656 -10.96 13.17 14.14
CA VAL A 656 -11.31 14.12 13.07
C VAL A 656 -10.03 14.79 12.63
N VAL A 657 -9.79 14.81 11.33
CA VAL A 657 -8.62 15.45 10.73
C VAL A 657 -9.09 16.53 9.77
N GLU A 658 -8.39 17.66 9.78
CA GLU A 658 -8.52 18.68 8.76
C GLU A 658 -7.12 19.19 8.41
N VAL A 659 -6.85 19.29 7.11
CA VAL A 659 -5.61 19.85 6.58
C VAL A 659 -5.90 21.20 5.94
N GLY A 660 -4.86 22.00 5.74
CA GLY A 660 -5.00 23.24 5.00
C GLY A 660 -3.67 23.87 4.66
N SER A 661 -3.72 24.97 3.92
CA SER A 661 -2.54 25.72 3.53
C SER A 661 -2.75 27.23 3.68
N LEU A 662 -1.67 28.01 3.59
CA LEU A 662 -1.74 29.47 3.52
C LEU A 662 -2.41 29.92 2.21
N GLY A 663 -3.42 30.78 2.29
CA GLY A 663 -3.98 31.44 1.10
C GLY A 663 -5.46 31.77 1.20
N GLU A 664 -6.05 32.11 0.05
CA GLU A 664 -7.50 32.35 -0.09
C GLU A 664 -8.16 31.17 -0.82
N GLY A 665 -9.27 30.67 -0.30
CA GLY A 665 -10.04 29.59 -0.93
C GLY A 665 -10.51 28.53 0.06
N GLU A 666 -11.14 27.48 -0.46
CA GLU A 666 -11.49 26.29 0.30
C GLU A 666 -10.22 25.58 0.79
N GLY A 667 -10.18 25.16 2.06
CA GLY A 667 -8.99 24.56 2.66
C GLY A 667 -7.80 25.50 2.86
N ARG A 668 -7.95 26.81 2.62
CA ARG A 668 -6.87 27.81 2.76
C ARG A 668 -7.18 28.87 3.82
N TYR A 669 -6.14 29.30 4.52
CA TYR A 669 -6.23 30.12 5.73
C TYR A 669 -5.27 31.32 5.67
N ASP A 670 -5.61 32.40 6.38
CA ASP A 670 -4.80 33.64 6.43
C ASP A 670 -3.42 33.39 7.08
N ASP A 671 -3.39 32.52 8.09
CA ASP A 671 -2.21 32.03 8.80
C ASP A 671 -2.56 30.84 9.72
N PHE A 672 -1.55 30.26 10.39
CA PHE A 672 -1.73 29.14 11.30
C PHE A 672 -2.62 29.46 12.51
N GLU A 673 -2.61 30.71 13.01
CA GLU A 673 -3.45 31.12 14.14
C GLU A 673 -4.93 31.13 13.71
N SER A 674 -5.24 31.67 12.53
CA SER A 674 -6.58 31.67 11.97
C SER A 674 -7.12 30.26 11.69
N PHE A 675 -6.25 29.33 11.28
CA PHE A 675 -6.58 27.90 11.14
C PHE A 675 -6.98 27.31 12.50
N GLN A 676 -6.14 27.51 13.53
CA GLN A 676 -6.43 27.04 14.89
C GLN A 676 -7.75 27.61 15.44
N GLU A 677 -7.96 28.93 15.30
CA GLU A 677 -9.18 29.60 15.76
C GLU A 677 -10.43 29.04 15.07
N SER A 678 -10.36 28.80 13.77
CA SER A 678 -11.47 28.27 12.97
C SER A 678 -11.86 26.86 13.41
N LEU A 679 -10.88 25.96 13.61
CA LEU A 679 -11.13 24.59 14.05
C LEU A 679 -11.60 24.52 15.51
N LEU A 680 -11.07 25.37 16.39
CA LEU A 680 -11.54 25.47 17.78
C LEU A 680 -13.00 25.94 17.85
N ALA A 681 -13.41 26.86 16.97
CA ALA A 681 -14.80 27.30 16.84
C ALA A 681 -15.73 26.20 16.31
N ALA A 682 -15.19 25.19 15.62
CA ALA A 682 -15.90 24.11 14.95
C ALA A 682 -15.74 22.74 15.65
N THR A 683 -15.75 22.71 16.98
CA THR A 683 -15.51 21.45 17.74
C THR A 683 -16.49 20.32 17.34
N PRO A 684 -15.98 19.10 17.03
CA PRO A 684 -16.82 17.95 16.71
C PRO A 684 -17.79 17.57 17.83
N LEU A 685 -19.01 17.17 17.45
CA LEU A 685 -20.02 16.63 18.36
C LEU A 685 -20.11 15.12 18.16
N VAL A 686 -19.75 14.36 19.20
CA VAL A 686 -19.76 12.89 19.16
C VAL A 686 -20.72 12.35 20.22
N THR A 687 -21.55 11.40 19.82
CA THR A 687 -22.32 10.56 20.74
C THR A 687 -22.02 9.09 20.46
N GLN A 688 -22.08 8.25 21.48
CA GLN A 688 -21.89 6.81 21.34
C GLN A 688 -23.06 6.09 22.00
N ALA A 689 -23.63 5.12 21.29
CA ALA A 689 -24.65 4.23 21.85
C ALA A 689 -24.07 3.37 22.99
N ALA A 690 -24.96 2.84 23.83
CA ALA A 690 -24.53 1.85 24.82
C ALA A 690 -23.98 0.59 24.11
N PRO A 691 -22.99 -0.10 24.71
CA PRO A 691 -22.49 -1.36 24.17
C PRO A 691 -23.60 -2.38 23.89
N GLY A 692 -23.41 -3.17 22.84
CA GLY A 692 -24.35 -4.21 22.42
C GLY A 692 -24.44 -5.37 23.44
N PRO A 693 -25.44 -6.27 23.32
CA PRO A 693 -25.54 -7.49 24.15
C PRO A 693 -24.39 -8.49 23.97
N ASP A 694 -23.64 -8.36 22.88
CA ASP A 694 -22.37 -9.04 22.60
C ASP A 694 -21.20 -8.49 23.41
N GLY A 695 -21.31 -7.26 23.92
CA GLY A 695 -20.24 -6.55 24.62
C GLY A 695 -19.37 -5.70 23.69
N LEU A 696 -19.74 -5.60 22.41
CA LEU A 696 -19.05 -4.75 21.43
C LEU A 696 -19.36 -3.28 21.68
N PRO A 697 -18.45 -2.36 21.32
CA PRO A 697 -18.68 -0.92 21.44
C PRO A 697 -19.94 -0.49 20.68
N GLY A 698 -20.67 0.47 21.26
CA GLY A 698 -21.84 1.04 20.59
C GLY A 698 -21.44 1.87 19.37
N ALA A 699 -22.36 2.02 18.42
CA ALA A 699 -22.18 2.88 17.26
C ALA A 699 -21.96 4.35 17.67
N PHE A 700 -21.14 5.05 16.89
CA PHE A 700 -20.94 6.49 17.03
C PHE A 700 -21.93 7.25 16.15
N SER A 701 -22.27 8.47 16.57
CA SER A 701 -22.79 9.50 15.68
C SER A 701 -21.88 10.71 15.81
N VAL A 702 -21.45 11.26 14.68
CA VAL A 702 -20.48 12.35 14.62
C VAL A 702 -21.08 13.48 13.80
N LEU A 703 -20.98 14.72 14.28
CA LEU A 703 -21.25 15.92 13.50
C LEU A 703 -20.04 16.85 13.61
N TYR A 704 -19.44 17.19 12.48
CA TYR A 704 -18.34 18.13 12.38
C TYR A 704 -18.66 19.21 11.35
N ASN A 705 -18.66 20.48 11.77
CA ASN A 705 -18.87 21.61 10.86
C ASN A 705 -17.51 22.12 10.39
N SER A 706 -16.86 21.37 9.51
CA SER A 706 -15.54 21.70 8.98
C SER A 706 -15.51 23.12 8.40
N PRO A 707 -14.56 23.98 8.82
CA PRO A 707 -14.35 25.27 8.18
C PRO A 707 -13.91 25.13 6.72
N GLY A 708 -13.16 24.09 6.38
CA GLY A 708 -12.69 23.80 5.04
C GLY A 708 -13.64 23.00 4.14
N ALA A 709 -14.56 22.22 4.69
CA ALA A 709 -15.35 21.23 3.92
C ALA A 709 -16.86 21.22 4.25
N GLY A 710 -17.38 22.18 5.03
CA GLY A 710 -18.81 22.22 5.37
C GLY A 710 -19.23 21.20 6.44
N ALA A 711 -20.53 20.90 6.54
CA ALA A 711 -21.07 20.05 7.59
C ALA A 711 -20.97 18.55 7.22
N LEU A 712 -20.11 17.81 7.90
CA LEU A 712 -19.98 16.36 7.80
C LEU A 712 -20.73 15.71 8.97
N ALA A 713 -21.63 14.76 8.67
CA ALA A 713 -22.32 13.97 9.69
C ALA A 713 -22.30 12.48 9.37
N VAL A 714 -21.94 11.68 10.37
CA VAL A 714 -21.97 10.20 10.31
C VAL A 714 -23.02 9.69 11.29
N GLU A 715 -23.97 8.92 10.77
CA GLU A 715 -25.09 8.33 11.52
C GLU A 715 -24.70 6.98 12.16
N PRO A 716 -25.48 6.45 13.15
CA PRO A 716 -25.15 5.19 13.81
C PRO A 716 -25.03 3.95 12.91
N ASP A 717 -25.62 3.98 11.72
CA ASP A 717 -25.51 2.89 10.74
C ASP A 717 -24.28 3.03 9.83
N GLY A 718 -23.48 4.09 10.02
CA GLY A 718 -22.30 4.38 9.21
C GLY A 718 -22.57 5.32 8.04
N THR A 719 -23.83 5.69 7.77
CA THR A 719 -24.17 6.59 6.66
C THR A 719 -23.54 7.96 6.88
N MET A 720 -22.81 8.44 5.87
CA MET A 720 -22.21 9.77 5.87
C MET A 720 -23.05 10.76 5.05
N SER A 721 -23.14 11.99 5.53
CA SER A 721 -23.77 13.10 4.83
C SER A 721 -22.91 14.35 4.86
N HIS A 722 -22.94 15.11 3.77
CA HIS A 722 -22.27 16.38 3.57
C HIS A 722 -23.34 17.47 3.32
N ASP A 723 -23.35 18.51 4.14
CA ASP A 723 -24.32 19.62 4.09
C ASP A 723 -25.80 19.16 4.12
N GLY A 724 -26.05 18.01 4.76
CA GLY A 724 -27.36 17.40 4.92
C GLY A 724 -27.80 16.50 3.75
N GLU A 725 -26.94 16.30 2.76
CA GLU A 725 -27.14 15.33 1.67
C GLU A 725 -26.30 14.08 1.92
N VAL A 726 -26.87 12.90 1.74
CA VAL A 726 -26.12 11.63 1.90
C VAL A 726 -25.05 11.54 0.82
N VAL A 727 -23.83 11.20 1.22
CA VAL A 727 -22.74 10.91 0.29
C VAL A 727 -22.78 9.42 0.01
N GLU A 728 -23.24 9.08 -1.19
CA GLU A 728 -23.24 7.71 -1.69
C GLU A 728 -21.91 7.46 -2.42
N PRO A 729 -21.37 6.23 -2.38
CA PRO A 729 -20.35 5.78 -3.31
C PRO A 729 -20.83 5.96 -4.76
N ASP A 730 -19.94 6.37 -5.66
CA ASP A 730 -20.24 6.41 -7.09
C ASP A 730 -19.72 5.15 -7.76
N ASP A 731 -20.53 4.09 -7.73
CA ASP A 731 -20.21 2.77 -8.31
C ASP A 731 -19.87 2.81 -9.83
N ASP A 732 -20.13 3.94 -10.51
CA ASP A 732 -19.86 4.10 -11.93
C ASP A 732 -18.49 4.77 -12.22
N VAL A 733 -17.78 5.30 -11.22
CA VAL A 733 -16.51 6.06 -11.38
C VAL A 733 -15.30 5.16 -11.19
N ARG A 734 -14.34 5.20 -12.13
CA ARG A 734 -12.99 4.62 -11.96
C ARG A 734 -11.97 5.69 -11.57
N PHE A 735 -11.99 6.80 -12.29
CA PHE A 735 -11.18 8.00 -12.04
C PHE A 735 -12.09 9.21 -12.18
N SER A 736 -12.05 10.15 -11.25
CA SER A 736 -12.72 11.43 -11.37
C SER A 736 -11.86 12.52 -10.74
N ASN A 737 -11.11 13.23 -11.58
CA ASN A 737 -10.24 14.33 -11.20
C ASN A 737 -10.15 15.38 -12.32
N PRO A 738 -9.43 16.50 -12.14
CA PRO A 738 -9.33 17.53 -13.18
C PRO A 738 -8.63 17.11 -14.48
N PHE A 739 -7.86 16.01 -14.46
CA PHE A 739 -7.06 15.57 -15.59
C PHE A 739 -7.78 14.53 -16.44
N THR A 740 -8.68 13.73 -15.85
CA THR A 740 -9.44 12.67 -16.52
C THR A 740 -10.72 12.31 -15.76
N ASP A 741 -11.71 11.79 -16.48
CA ASP A 741 -12.99 11.28 -15.96
C ASP A 741 -13.30 9.98 -16.72
N VAL A 742 -13.27 8.86 -16.00
CA VAL A 742 -13.34 7.50 -16.55
C VAL A 742 -14.28 6.66 -15.72
N LYS A 743 -15.10 5.85 -16.40
CA LYS A 743 -16.03 4.94 -15.73
C LYS A 743 -15.43 3.57 -15.44
N VAL A 744 -15.98 2.88 -14.45
CA VAL A 744 -15.64 1.47 -14.17
C VAL A 744 -15.82 0.63 -15.44
N GLY A 745 -14.80 -0.17 -15.76
CA GLY A 745 -14.75 -1.03 -16.96
C GLY A 745 -14.42 -0.33 -18.27
N GLU A 746 -14.29 1.00 -18.32
CA GLU A 746 -13.76 1.69 -19.50
C GLU A 746 -12.23 1.54 -19.56
N THR A 747 -11.73 1.15 -20.73
CA THR A 747 -10.29 0.92 -20.97
C THR A 747 -9.61 2.08 -21.67
N ARG A 748 -10.38 3.01 -22.25
CA ARG A 748 -9.87 4.23 -22.88
C ARG A 748 -9.78 5.35 -21.86
N ILE A 749 -8.61 5.96 -21.74
CA ILE A 749 -8.30 7.00 -20.77
C ILE A 749 -7.67 8.18 -21.52
N ASP A 750 -8.14 9.39 -21.24
CA ASP A 750 -7.67 10.64 -21.85
C ASP A 750 -7.25 11.60 -20.74
N ILE A 751 -5.93 11.75 -20.56
CA ILE A 751 -5.32 12.57 -19.50
C ILE A 751 -4.86 13.89 -20.13
N GLN A 752 -5.28 15.01 -19.54
CA GLN A 752 -4.94 16.36 -20.01
C GLN A 752 -4.45 17.25 -18.87
N ALA A 753 -3.28 17.87 -19.05
CA ALA A 753 -2.72 18.84 -18.11
C ALA A 753 -1.84 19.85 -18.86
N SER A 754 -1.95 21.14 -18.53
CA SER A 754 -1.13 22.24 -19.07
C SER A 754 -0.97 22.28 -20.61
N GLY A 755 -1.91 21.73 -21.37
CA GLY A 755 -1.87 21.69 -22.84
C GLY A 755 -1.16 20.47 -23.45
N HIS A 756 -0.68 19.55 -22.61
CA HIS A 756 -0.22 18.21 -22.99
C HIS A 756 -1.37 17.20 -22.85
N GLN A 757 -1.31 16.14 -23.68
CA GLN A 757 -2.35 15.11 -23.70
C GLN A 757 -1.74 13.71 -23.86
N LEU A 758 -2.29 12.75 -23.11
CA LEU A 758 -2.05 11.32 -23.27
C LEU A 758 -3.41 10.64 -23.47
N GLU A 759 -3.62 10.05 -24.65
CA GLU A 759 -4.73 9.15 -24.90
C GLU A 759 -4.20 7.71 -24.93
N VAL A 760 -4.77 6.84 -24.09
CA VAL A 760 -4.47 5.40 -24.09
C VAL A 760 -5.74 4.57 -24.20
N ASP A 761 -5.63 3.38 -24.78
CA ASP A 761 -6.62 2.31 -24.64
C ASP A 761 -5.91 1.05 -24.11
N LEU A 762 -6.14 0.77 -22.83
CA LEU A 762 -5.52 -0.34 -22.13
C LEU A 762 -5.86 -1.69 -22.76
N ALA A 763 -7.01 -1.84 -23.44
CA ALA A 763 -7.43 -3.08 -24.09
C ALA A 763 -6.64 -3.38 -25.37
N THR A 764 -6.25 -2.34 -26.11
CA THR A 764 -5.64 -2.49 -27.44
C THR A 764 -4.17 -2.09 -27.48
N GLY A 765 -3.66 -1.41 -26.46
CA GLY A 765 -2.33 -0.82 -26.46
C GLY A 765 -2.23 0.45 -27.31
N GLU A 766 -3.35 1.00 -27.80
CA GLU A 766 -3.33 2.29 -28.51
C GLU A 766 -2.80 3.37 -27.57
N ARG A 767 -1.74 4.08 -27.99
CA ARG A 767 -1.09 5.14 -27.22
C ARG A 767 -0.81 6.35 -28.11
N LYS A 768 -1.28 7.52 -27.71
CA LYS A 768 -1.04 8.79 -28.40
C LYS A 768 -0.63 9.86 -27.39
N VAL A 769 0.50 10.50 -27.66
CA VAL A 769 1.10 11.56 -26.85
C VAL A 769 1.19 12.81 -27.72
N ASP A 770 0.63 13.93 -27.26
CA ASP A 770 0.64 15.22 -27.95
C ASP A 770 1.30 16.34 -27.14
#